data_AF-Z4WW69-F1
#
_entry.id   AF-Z4WW69-F1
#
_cell.length_a   1.000
_cell.length_b   1.000
_cell.length_c   1.000
_cell.angle_alpha   90.00
_cell.angle_beta   90.00
_cell.angle_gamma   90.00
#
_symmetry.space_group_name_H-M   'P 1'
#
loop_
_entity.id
_entity.type
_entity.pdbx_description
1 polymer ?
#
loop_
_entity_poly.entity_id
_entity_poly.type
_entity_poly.pdbx_seq_one_letter_code
_entity_poly.pdbx_strand_id
1 'polypeptide(L)'
;MIFTLALALLPTLGQAKVVKKPSRQTTQVQSDLAKRRAAFKEGKVFDIFQSKMTPEERDALTFLYAYMPSNDLINRSGQFFLDHVRSSLRARQELPWGKSVPQREWLHFVLPPRVNNEALDSARLVLYDELKDRVKGLSLKEAVLEVNHWCHEHVVYTPSDSRTSSPLATIRTAYGRCGEESTLLVAALRTVGIPARQVYTPRWAHTDDNHAWVEAWVDGQWYFLGACEPEPVLNLAWFNAPVSRAMLVHTKAFGRYDGPEAVISRTPTYTEINVIDNYAHTGKIIVEVVDAKGQVQPHTSVDFKVYNYGEFHTVARQKTDAKGRTTFIAGRGDMILYASRAVGNSFRYGLKQVTFGKDSLVRLTLNHSPEEKLDLDFTITPPREDARYPEVSKEQRAENDRRMAEEDSIRVRYVSTFLTKQLDGLDARGNWQTIRTFVDTAKDKEQALALLRVISVKDLRDVELEVLRDHLTNTKPLEAFASDAALVMNYIYNPRVSTEPLTSYKSLFLSTVPQELQKAFRSSPEALRQWCIRSITIDEANNPLSYPIEPLGVWRTRRADRHSLGIFFVSLARTMGWPARIDGVTGKVQYYEGKAWHDVTFEASAHKATAQQGTLRLSYKDNGIIDNPKYYYQFTLSKFGKDGSLDLLSYDEGDNGLEQGTSWAKTFKDGAPMDAGHYLLVSGSRLASGSVLVNVKTLSISAGKTTDEALVMRRDTTAVAVLGSFNSENLYGYLGEAQSLTKTSDITAAQPQERSLLSTTGRGYYILGILGAGEEPTNHALKDIIAEREVFEHWGRSLVLLFKDETSRSRYRSEDFQGLPKGTVFGIDATGKILDELRTSMKLRSGDLPIFIIADTFNRVVFVSQGYTIGLGRQLRSVITALEQEQCTEPTRTCTQP
;
A
#
# COMPACT_ATOMS: atom_id res chain seq x y z
N MET A 1 -24.71 -65.97 -59.87
CA MET A 1 -25.61 -65.13 -60.68
C MET A 1 -26.11 -64.00 -59.79
N ILE A 2 -25.52 -62.80 -59.89
CA ILE A 2 -25.98 -61.68 -60.75
C ILE A 2 -27.09 -60.84 -60.07
N PHE A 3 -26.68 -59.62 -59.71
CA PHE A 3 -27.40 -58.32 -59.67
C PHE A 3 -28.31 -57.92 -58.49
N THR A 4 -27.80 -56.92 -57.73
CA THR A 4 -28.34 -55.55 -57.52
C THR A 4 -29.84 -55.34 -57.26
N LEU A 5 -30.15 -54.69 -56.12
CA LEU A 5 -30.78 -53.35 -56.13
C LEU A 5 -30.68 -52.67 -54.74
N ALA A 6 -30.23 -51.42 -54.75
CA ALA A 6 -30.27 -50.51 -53.63
C ALA A 6 -31.65 -49.88 -53.50
N LEU A 7 -32.14 -49.65 -52.27
CA LEU A 7 -33.10 -48.60 -51.97
C LEU A 7 -32.86 -48.05 -50.57
N ALA A 8 -32.76 -46.72 -50.50
CA ALA A 8 -32.40 -45.94 -49.34
C ALA A 8 -33.53 -45.84 -48.30
N LEU A 9 -33.17 -45.90 -47.02
CA LEU A 9 -33.95 -45.42 -45.89
C LEU A 9 -33.01 -44.69 -44.93
N LEU A 10 -33.12 -43.36 -44.91
CA LEU A 10 -32.49 -42.47 -43.93
C LEU A 10 -33.07 -42.74 -42.53
N PRO A 11 -32.24 -42.91 -41.48
CA PRO A 11 -32.71 -42.69 -40.12
C PRO A 11 -32.49 -41.22 -39.74
N THR A 12 -33.57 -40.56 -39.37
CA THR A 12 -33.58 -39.28 -38.66
C THR A 12 -32.86 -39.43 -37.32
N LEU A 13 -31.59 -39.06 -37.28
CA LEU A 13 -30.84 -38.88 -36.04
C LEU A 13 -31.37 -37.63 -35.31
N GLY A 14 -32.31 -37.86 -34.40
CA GLY A 14 -32.67 -36.88 -33.38
C GLY A 14 -31.42 -36.50 -32.59
N GLN A 15 -31.06 -35.22 -32.58
CA GLN A 15 -30.07 -34.67 -31.66
C GLN A 15 -30.58 -34.85 -30.23
N ALA A 16 -30.17 -35.93 -29.57
CA ALA A 16 -30.27 -36.01 -28.12
C ALA A 16 -29.41 -34.88 -27.54
N LYS A 17 -30.07 -33.85 -27.00
CA LYS A 17 -29.44 -32.87 -26.10
C LYS A 17 -28.82 -33.67 -24.95
N VAL A 18 -27.51 -33.86 -24.98
CA VAL A 18 -26.75 -34.35 -23.83
C VAL A 18 -26.89 -33.29 -22.74
N VAL A 19 -27.84 -33.50 -21.83
CA VAL A 19 -27.96 -32.71 -20.60
C VAL A 19 -26.76 -33.10 -19.74
N LYS A 20 -25.64 -32.38 -19.90
CA LYS A 20 -24.49 -32.49 -18.99
C LYS A 20 -25.00 -32.17 -17.59
N LYS A 21 -24.89 -33.12 -16.65
CA LYS A 21 -25.12 -32.86 -15.22
C LYS A 21 -24.25 -31.65 -14.81
N PRO A 22 -24.81 -30.65 -14.12
CA PRO A 22 -24.03 -29.49 -13.70
C PRO A 22 -22.87 -29.94 -12.80
N SER A 23 -21.70 -29.35 -12.99
CA SER A 23 -20.54 -29.65 -12.16
C SER A 23 -20.80 -29.23 -10.70
N ARG A 24 -20.11 -29.86 -9.73
CA ARG A 24 -20.20 -29.51 -8.30
C ARG A 24 -19.93 -28.01 -8.05
N GLN A 25 -19.00 -27.43 -8.81
CA GLN A 25 -18.68 -26.01 -8.76
C GLN A 25 -19.87 -25.15 -9.25
N THR A 26 -20.53 -25.56 -10.33
CA THR A 26 -21.75 -24.90 -10.84
C THR A 26 -22.87 -24.90 -9.80
N THR A 27 -23.09 -26.00 -9.09
CA THR A 27 -24.12 -26.07 -8.02
C THR A 27 -23.80 -25.18 -6.81
N GLN A 28 -22.52 -25.04 -6.45
CA GLN A 28 -22.10 -24.18 -5.33
C GLN A 28 -22.24 -22.70 -5.66
N VAL A 29 -21.81 -22.28 -6.85
CA VAL A 29 -21.93 -20.88 -7.32
C VAL A 29 -23.41 -20.44 -7.34
N GLN A 30 -24.30 -21.30 -7.83
CA GLN A 30 -25.74 -21.00 -7.84
C GLN A 30 -26.32 -20.86 -6.42
N SER A 31 -25.91 -21.74 -5.49
CA SER A 31 -26.29 -21.61 -4.07
C SER A 31 -25.78 -20.30 -3.45
N ASP A 32 -24.52 -19.94 -3.70
CA ASP A 32 -23.93 -18.73 -3.14
C ASP A 32 -24.57 -17.46 -3.76
N LEU A 33 -24.90 -17.47 -5.06
CA LEU A 33 -25.71 -16.41 -5.69
C LEU A 33 -27.11 -16.30 -5.06
N ALA A 34 -27.77 -17.42 -4.77
CA ALA A 34 -29.10 -17.42 -4.15
C ALA A 34 -29.07 -16.81 -2.74
N LYS A 35 -28.07 -17.16 -1.92
CA LYS A 35 -27.84 -16.52 -0.61
C LYS A 35 -27.65 -15.02 -0.76
N ARG A 36 -26.92 -14.61 -1.79
CA ARG A 36 -26.64 -13.20 -2.04
C ARG A 36 -27.87 -12.41 -2.49
N ARG A 37 -28.71 -13.00 -3.36
CA ARG A 37 -30.03 -12.44 -3.70
C ARG A 37 -30.92 -12.26 -2.48
N ALA A 38 -30.88 -13.21 -1.53
CA ALA A 38 -31.63 -13.10 -0.30
C ALA A 38 -31.13 -11.97 0.62
N ALA A 39 -29.84 -11.64 0.58
CA ALA A 39 -29.24 -10.56 1.36
C ALA A 39 -29.55 -9.15 0.81
N PHE A 40 -29.68 -8.99 -0.51
CA PHE A 40 -29.97 -7.71 -1.17
C PHE A 40 -31.39 -7.69 -1.75
N LYS A 41 -32.38 -7.41 -0.90
CA LYS A 41 -33.79 -7.29 -1.29
C LYS A 41 -34.14 -5.95 -1.93
N GLU A 42 -33.41 -4.90 -1.56
CA GLU A 42 -33.64 -3.53 -2.02
C GLU A 42 -32.66 -3.11 -3.12
N GLY A 43 -32.99 -2.06 -3.86
CA GLY A 43 -32.10 -1.42 -4.82
C GLY A 43 -31.91 -2.13 -6.17
N LYS A 44 -32.63 -3.23 -6.44
CA LYS A 44 -32.72 -3.87 -7.77
C LYS A 44 -31.38 -4.28 -8.40
N VAL A 45 -30.37 -4.58 -7.57
CA VAL A 45 -28.99 -4.84 -8.02
C VAL A 45 -28.83 -6.08 -8.91
N PHE A 46 -29.83 -6.99 -8.95
CA PHE A 46 -29.82 -8.23 -9.74
C PHE A 46 -30.68 -8.19 -11.01
N ASP A 47 -31.27 -7.05 -11.39
CA ASP A 47 -32.20 -6.96 -12.54
C ASP A 47 -31.54 -7.32 -13.88
N ILE A 48 -30.21 -7.20 -13.99
CA ILE A 48 -29.45 -7.57 -15.19
C ILE A 48 -29.69 -9.01 -15.66
N PHE A 49 -30.04 -9.93 -14.76
CA PHE A 49 -30.32 -11.32 -15.12
C PHE A 49 -31.62 -11.51 -15.94
N GLN A 50 -32.45 -10.47 -16.03
CA GLN A 50 -33.63 -10.39 -16.89
C GLN A 50 -33.28 -9.96 -18.33
N SER A 51 -32.09 -9.38 -18.54
CA SER A 51 -31.62 -8.98 -19.86
C SER A 51 -31.29 -10.21 -20.74
N LYS A 52 -31.35 -10.01 -22.06
CA LYS A 52 -30.95 -11.02 -23.04
C LYS A 52 -29.43 -11.25 -22.96
N MET A 53 -29.05 -12.50 -22.73
CA MET A 53 -27.66 -12.95 -22.65
C MET A 53 -27.51 -14.39 -23.12
N THR A 54 -26.34 -14.74 -23.64
CA THR A 54 -25.99 -16.13 -23.96
C THR A 54 -25.83 -16.96 -22.68
N PRO A 55 -25.86 -18.31 -22.75
CA PRO A 55 -25.59 -19.15 -21.59
C PRO A 55 -24.21 -18.88 -20.97
N GLU A 56 -23.19 -18.65 -21.80
CA GLU A 56 -21.82 -18.39 -21.33
C GLU A 56 -21.70 -17.02 -20.63
N GLU A 57 -22.34 -15.98 -21.19
CA GLU A 57 -22.45 -14.67 -20.53
C GLU A 57 -23.15 -14.80 -19.17
N ARG A 58 -24.23 -15.60 -19.10
CA ARG A 58 -24.98 -15.83 -17.87
C ARG A 58 -24.15 -16.55 -16.81
N ASP A 59 -23.38 -17.56 -17.19
CA ASP A 59 -22.55 -18.33 -16.27
C ASP A 59 -21.41 -17.47 -15.70
N ALA A 60 -20.73 -16.70 -16.54
CA ALA A 60 -19.68 -15.76 -16.12
C ALA A 60 -20.25 -14.65 -15.21
N LEU A 61 -21.39 -14.08 -15.57
CA LEU A 61 -22.06 -13.07 -14.74
C LEU A 61 -22.54 -13.65 -13.40
N THR A 62 -23.02 -14.89 -13.40
CA THR A 62 -23.38 -15.61 -12.16
C THR A 62 -22.18 -15.74 -11.23
N PHE A 63 -21.00 -16.08 -11.75
CA PHE A 63 -19.78 -16.15 -10.95
C PHE A 63 -19.40 -14.79 -10.34
N LEU A 64 -19.38 -13.73 -11.16
CA LEU A 64 -19.10 -12.37 -10.67
C LEU A 64 -20.09 -11.96 -9.58
N TYR A 65 -21.39 -12.14 -9.81
CA TYR A 65 -22.43 -11.76 -8.86
C TYR A 65 -22.48 -12.59 -7.61
N ALA A 66 -21.99 -13.83 -7.62
CA ALA A 66 -21.84 -14.62 -6.41
C ALA A 66 -20.74 -14.06 -5.50
N TYR A 67 -19.65 -13.52 -6.07
CA TYR A 67 -18.39 -13.35 -5.33
C TYR A 67 -17.76 -11.95 -5.35
N MET A 68 -18.17 -11.00 -6.20
CA MET A 68 -17.65 -9.62 -6.13
C MET A 68 -17.88 -9.02 -4.73
N PRO A 69 -17.15 -8.03 -4.25
CA PRO A 69 -17.50 -7.36 -2.99
C PRO A 69 -18.81 -6.53 -3.12
N SER A 70 -19.47 -6.22 -2.00
CA SER A 70 -20.74 -5.47 -2.03
C SER A 70 -20.62 -4.09 -2.67
N ASN A 71 -19.48 -3.42 -2.53
CA ASN A 71 -19.25 -2.11 -3.15
C ASN A 71 -19.36 -2.20 -4.68
N ASP A 72 -18.82 -3.24 -5.31
CA ASP A 72 -18.95 -3.45 -6.76
C ASP A 72 -20.40 -3.68 -7.17
N LEU A 73 -21.09 -4.56 -6.45
CA LEU A 73 -22.50 -4.88 -6.69
C LEU A 73 -23.42 -3.64 -6.59
N ILE A 74 -23.07 -2.69 -5.73
CA ILE A 74 -23.88 -1.50 -5.45
C ILE A 74 -23.45 -0.30 -6.32
N ASN A 75 -22.16 -0.04 -6.47
CA ASN A 75 -21.65 1.19 -7.08
C ASN A 75 -21.63 1.12 -8.62
N ARG A 76 -21.79 -0.07 -9.21
CA ARG A 76 -21.76 -0.25 -10.67
C ARG A 76 -23.03 -0.92 -11.17
N SER A 77 -23.41 -0.60 -12.41
CA SER A 77 -24.60 -1.16 -13.04
C SER A 77 -24.37 -2.62 -13.46
N GLY A 78 -25.43 -3.41 -13.61
CA GLY A 78 -25.26 -4.76 -14.15
C GLY A 78 -24.80 -4.77 -15.61
N GLN A 79 -25.12 -3.71 -16.38
CA GLN A 79 -24.64 -3.56 -17.75
C GLN A 79 -23.11 -3.42 -17.79
N PHE A 80 -22.54 -2.64 -16.85
CA PHE A 80 -21.09 -2.53 -16.69
C PHE A 80 -20.43 -3.92 -16.56
N PHE A 81 -20.91 -4.77 -15.65
CA PHE A 81 -20.36 -6.12 -15.49
C PHE A 81 -20.59 -7.02 -16.72
N LEU A 82 -21.75 -6.93 -17.38
CA LEU A 82 -22.02 -7.68 -18.60
C LEU A 82 -21.07 -7.30 -19.75
N ASP A 83 -20.71 -6.02 -19.87
CA ASP A 83 -19.76 -5.56 -20.88
C ASP A 83 -18.33 -6.02 -20.57
N HIS A 84 -17.93 -6.05 -19.29
CA HIS A 84 -16.67 -6.67 -18.86
C HIS A 84 -16.63 -8.19 -19.13
N VAL A 85 -17.76 -8.89 -18.94
CA VAL A 85 -17.91 -10.31 -19.29
C VAL A 85 -17.72 -10.50 -20.79
N ARG A 86 -18.44 -9.74 -21.62
CA ARG A 86 -18.34 -9.80 -23.09
C ARG A 86 -16.92 -9.55 -23.58
N SER A 87 -16.25 -8.53 -23.05
CA SER A 87 -14.86 -8.23 -23.42
C SER A 87 -13.92 -9.39 -23.02
N SER A 88 -14.08 -9.98 -21.84
CA SER A 88 -13.27 -11.15 -21.43
C SER A 88 -13.51 -12.41 -22.28
N LEU A 89 -14.74 -12.62 -22.75
CA LEU A 89 -15.09 -13.70 -23.66
C LEU A 89 -14.55 -13.45 -25.07
N ARG A 90 -14.60 -12.19 -25.54
CA ARG A 90 -14.00 -11.76 -26.81
C ARG A 90 -12.50 -12.06 -26.81
N ALA A 91 -11.77 -11.65 -25.77
CA ALA A 91 -10.35 -11.96 -25.62
C ALA A 91 -10.08 -13.47 -25.66
N ARG A 92 -10.90 -14.25 -24.94
CA ARG A 92 -10.80 -15.71 -24.90
C ARG A 92 -11.08 -16.37 -26.27
N GLN A 93 -11.93 -15.77 -27.09
CA GLN A 93 -12.25 -16.29 -28.41
C GLN A 93 -11.19 -15.93 -29.46
N GLU A 94 -10.71 -14.69 -29.42
CA GLU A 94 -9.87 -14.12 -30.48
C GLU A 94 -8.37 -14.39 -30.29
N LEU A 95 -7.88 -14.53 -29.05
CA LEU A 95 -6.45 -14.65 -28.75
C LEU A 95 -6.00 -16.13 -28.67
N PRO A 96 -4.76 -16.45 -29.09
CA PRO A 96 -4.29 -17.85 -29.21
C PRO A 96 -4.38 -18.66 -27.92
N TRP A 97 -4.07 -18.06 -26.76
CA TRP A 97 -4.09 -18.73 -25.46
C TRP A 97 -5.48 -18.86 -24.83
N GLY A 98 -6.52 -18.26 -25.41
CA GLY A 98 -7.87 -18.34 -24.85
C GLY A 98 -8.41 -19.78 -24.72
N LYS A 99 -7.88 -20.71 -25.53
CA LYS A 99 -8.17 -22.16 -25.47
C LYS A 99 -7.26 -22.94 -24.51
N SER A 100 -6.06 -22.45 -24.21
CA SER A 100 -5.08 -23.14 -23.34
C SER A 100 -5.24 -22.75 -21.87
N VAL A 101 -5.69 -21.52 -21.59
CA VAL A 101 -5.98 -21.07 -20.22
C VAL A 101 -7.10 -21.92 -19.61
N PRO A 102 -6.85 -22.62 -18.48
CA PRO A 102 -7.87 -23.47 -17.88
C PRO A 102 -9.00 -22.64 -17.25
N GLN A 103 -10.17 -23.27 -17.14
CA GLN A 103 -11.39 -22.59 -16.68
C GLN A 103 -11.24 -21.96 -15.28
N ARG A 104 -10.52 -22.61 -14.36
CA ARG A 104 -10.31 -22.10 -13.00
C ARG A 104 -9.51 -20.79 -13.04
N GLU A 105 -8.38 -20.78 -13.72
CA GLU A 105 -7.51 -19.61 -13.84
C GLU A 105 -8.25 -18.46 -14.55
N TRP A 106 -9.03 -18.76 -15.58
CA TRP A 106 -9.88 -17.77 -16.24
C TRP A 106 -10.93 -17.17 -15.29
N LEU A 107 -11.69 -18.02 -14.57
CA LEU A 107 -12.75 -17.55 -13.67
C LEU A 107 -12.22 -16.70 -12.51
N HIS A 108 -11.06 -17.05 -11.95
CA HIS A 108 -10.54 -16.42 -10.75
C HIS A 108 -9.57 -15.25 -11.05
N PHE A 109 -8.87 -15.28 -12.18
CA PHE A 109 -7.76 -14.37 -12.47
C PHE A 109 -7.80 -13.70 -13.85
N VAL A 110 -8.88 -13.88 -14.63
CA VAL A 110 -9.17 -13.09 -15.85
C VAL A 110 -10.52 -12.38 -15.72
N LEU A 111 -11.57 -13.14 -15.44
CA LEU A 111 -12.95 -12.65 -15.43
C LEU A 111 -13.18 -11.45 -14.48
N PRO A 112 -12.73 -11.46 -13.21
CA PRO A 112 -12.96 -10.36 -12.27
C PRO A 112 -12.28 -9.06 -12.72
N PRO A 113 -13.01 -7.94 -12.81
CA PRO A 113 -12.41 -6.65 -13.15
C PRO A 113 -11.62 -6.04 -11.99
N ARG A 114 -12.02 -6.30 -10.74
CA ARG A 114 -11.35 -5.79 -9.54
C ARG A 114 -9.97 -6.42 -9.33
N VAL A 115 -9.03 -5.61 -8.89
CA VAL A 115 -7.68 -6.02 -8.50
C VAL A 115 -7.38 -5.67 -7.05
N ASN A 116 -7.57 -4.41 -6.66
CA ASN A 116 -7.23 -3.83 -5.36
C ASN A 116 -8.41 -3.00 -4.80
N ASN A 117 -8.15 -1.89 -4.09
CA ASN A 117 -9.12 -0.96 -3.52
C ASN A 117 -9.56 0.15 -4.51
N GLU A 118 -9.27 0.00 -5.80
CA GLU A 118 -9.58 1.00 -6.83
C GLU A 118 -11.09 1.18 -7.06
N ALA A 119 -11.45 2.36 -7.58
CA ALA A 119 -12.72 2.55 -8.26
C ALA A 119 -12.70 1.78 -9.59
N LEU A 120 -13.71 0.93 -9.83
CA LEU A 120 -13.78 0.22 -11.11
C LEU A 120 -14.10 1.17 -12.26
N ASP A 121 -13.35 1.04 -13.35
CA ASP A 121 -13.53 1.76 -14.61
C ASP A 121 -13.58 0.79 -15.81
N SER A 122 -13.74 1.35 -17.00
CA SER A 122 -13.91 0.61 -18.25
C SER A 122 -12.58 0.27 -18.94
N ALA A 123 -11.43 0.22 -18.24
CA ALA A 123 -10.11 0.01 -18.84
C ALA A 123 -10.09 -1.20 -19.78
N ARG A 124 -10.66 -2.34 -19.36
CA ARG A 124 -10.76 -3.54 -20.21
C ARG A 124 -11.45 -3.31 -21.55
N LEU A 125 -12.44 -2.43 -21.59
CA LEU A 125 -13.24 -2.18 -22.79
C LEU A 125 -12.46 -1.27 -23.74
N VAL A 126 -11.76 -0.27 -23.19
CA VAL A 126 -11.01 0.74 -23.95
C VAL A 126 -9.69 0.19 -24.47
N LEU A 127 -8.97 -0.58 -23.66
CA LEU A 127 -7.60 -1.01 -23.94
C LEU A 127 -7.51 -2.28 -24.79
N TYR A 128 -8.63 -2.98 -25.02
CA TYR A 128 -8.59 -4.28 -25.70
C TYR A 128 -8.05 -4.20 -27.13
N ASP A 129 -8.57 -3.27 -27.94
CA ASP A 129 -8.19 -3.20 -29.35
C ASP A 129 -6.71 -2.78 -29.50
N GLU A 130 -6.21 -1.90 -28.63
CA GLU A 130 -4.80 -1.50 -28.58
C GLU A 130 -3.88 -2.67 -28.18
N LEU A 131 -4.18 -3.34 -27.05
CA LEU A 131 -3.34 -4.40 -26.53
C LEU A 131 -3.39 -5.67 -27.39
N LYS A 132 -4.55 -5.99 -28.00
CA LYS A 132 -4.70 -7.16 -28.88
C LYS A 132 -3.73 -7.09 -30.06
N ASP A 133 -3.61 -5.93 -30.69
CA ASP A 133 -2.71 -5.74 -31.82
C ASP A 133 -1.25 -5.78 -31.36
N ARG A 134 -0.96 -5.25 -30.17
CA ARG A 134 0.38 -5.26 -29.58
C ARG A 134 0.90 -6.67 -29.31
N VAL A 135 0.05 -7.58 -28.86
CA VAL A 135 0.43 -8.97 -28.54
C VAL A 135 0.31 -9.94 -29.72
N LYS A 136 -0.03 -9.44 -30.91
CA LYS A 136 -0.30 -10.28 -32.08
C LYS A 136 0.95 -11.04 -32.51
N GLY A 137 0.83 -12.37 -32.62
CA GLY A 137 1.92 -13.24 -33.07
C GLY A 137 2.95 -13.60 -31.99
N LEU A 138 2.80 -13.06 -30.78
CA LEU A 138 3.64 -13.39 -29.63
C LEU A 138 3.19 -14.70 -28.96
N SER A 139 4.14 -15.41 -28.36
CA SER A 139 3.83 -16.46 -27.38
C SER A 139 3.20 -15.85 -26.12
N LEU A 140 2.55 -16.68 -25.29
CA LEU A 140 1.95 -16.21 -24.03
C LEU A 140 2.99 -15.55 -23.12
N LYS A 141 4.21 -16.10 -23.05
CA LYS A 141 5.33 -15.53 -22.28
C LYS A 141 5.73 -14.15 -22.80
N GLU A 142 5.93 -14.02 -24.11
CA GLU A 142 6.30 -12.76 -24.75
C GLU A 142 5.19 -11.71 -24.62
N ALA A 143 3.93 -12.13 -24.69
CA ALA A 143 2.79 -11.24 -24.49
C ALA A 143 2.75 -10.67 -23.06
N VAL A 144 3.12 -11.44 -22.03
CA VAL A 144 3.23 -10.92 -20.65
C VAL A 144 4.28 -9.81 -20.57
N LEU A 145 5.47 -10.04 -21.12
CA LEU A 145 6.56 -9.07 -21.12
C LEU A 145 6.17 -7.82 -21.93
N GLU A 146 5.55 -8.01 -23.09
CA GLU A 146 5.13 -6.92 -23.97
C GLU A 146 4.06 -6.02 -23.34
N VAL A 147 3.10 -6.61 -22.64
CA VAL A 147 2.08 -5.83 -21.91
C VAL A 147 2.74 -5.02 -20.77
N ASN A 148 3.79 -5.52 -20.13
CA ASN A 148 4.50 -4.76 -19.10
C ASN A 148 5.29 -3.58 -19.69
N HIS A 149 5.94 -3.77 -20.84
CA HIS A 149 6.54 -2.67 -21.61
C HIS A 149 5.50 -1.62 -21.99
N TRP A 150 4.33 -2.03 -22.47
CA TRP A 150 3.23 -1.11 -22.73
C TRP A 150 2.81 -0.34 -21.47
N CYS A 151 2.73 -0.98 -20.30
CA CYS A 151 2.43 -0.27 -19.06
C CYS A 151 3.52 0.78 -18.71
N HIS A 152 4.79 0.48 -18.96
CA HIS A 152 5.91 1.40 -18.75
C HIS A 152 5.87 2.61 -19.72
N GLU A 153 5.36 2.45 -20.96
CA GLU A 153 5.10 3.59 -21.87
C GLU A 153 4.18 4.65 -21.24
N HIS A 154 3.33 4.26 -20.29
CA HIS A 154 2.31 5.13 -19.70
C HIS A 154 2.59 5.56 -18.27
N VAL A 155 3.21 4.72 -17.44
CA VAL A 155 3.26 4.91 -15.97
C VAL A 155 4.65 4.63 -15.42
N VAL A 156 5.05 5.43 -14.43
CA VAL A 156 6.26 5.25 -13.61
C VAL A 156 5.95 5.40 -12.13
N TYR A 157 6.81 4.87 -11.27
CA TYR A 157 6.61 4.94 -9.83
C TYR A 157 6.67 6.37 -9.28
N THR A 158 5.73 6.72 -8.40
CA THR A 158 5.79 7.90 -7.54
C THR A 158 4.98 7.65 -6.24
N PRO A 159 5.55 7.91 -5.06
CA PRO A 159 4.84 7.74 -3.80
C PRO A 159 3.61 8.66 -3.68
N SER A 160 2.54 8.15 -3.07
CA SER A 160 1.29 8.88 -2.83
C SER A 160 0.43 8.16 -1.77
N ASP A 161 -0.75 8.69 -1.47
CA ASP A 161 -1.69 8.11 -0.49
C ASP A 161 -2.13 6.67 -0.79
N SER A 162 -2.76 6.06 0.22
CA SER A 162 -3.19 4.66 0.22
C SER A 162 -4.38 4.34 -0.69
N ARG A 163 -5.08 5.32 -1.27
CA ARG A 163 -6.16 5.08 -2.23
C ARG A 163 -5.55 4.66 -3.57
N THR A 164 -5.88 3.49 -4.13
CA THR A 164 -5.41 3.14 -5.47
C THR A 164 -6.27 3.82 -6.54
N SER A 165 -5.64 4.58 -7.44
CA SER A 165 -6.30 5.10 -8.64
C SER A 165 -6.71 3.96 -9.59
N SER A 166 -7.81 4.16 -10.33
CA SER A 166 -8.25 3.20 -11.35
C SER A 166 -7.24 3.11 -12.51
N PRO A 167 -7.21 2.03 -13.33
CA PRO A 167 -6.24 1.90 -14.41
C PRO A 167 -6.24 3.08 -15.40
N LEU A 168 -7.42 3.58 -15.82
CA LEU A 168 -7.49 4.74 -16.72
C LEU A 168 -7.06 6.04 -16.03
N ALA A 169 -7.38 6.21 -14.75
CA ALA A 169 -6.92 7.36 -13.97
C ALA A 169 -5.39 7.35 -13.79
N THR A 170 -4.81 6.15 -13.64
CA THR A 170 -3.35 5.96 -13.52
C THR A 170 -2.64 6.31 -14.82
N ILE A 171 -3.13 5.82 -15.97
CA ILE A 171 -2.62 6.20 -17.30
C ILE A 171 -2.70 7.71 -17.49
N ARG A 172 -3.85 8.33 -17.15
CA ARG A 172 -4.03 9.79 -17.25
C ARG A 172 -3.09 10.59 -16.32
N THR A 173 -2.68 10.00 -15.21
CA THR A 173 -1.75 10.62 -14.25
C THR A 173 -0.29 10.50 -14.70
N ALA A 174 0.02 9.43 -15.45
CA ALA A 174 1.33 9.00 -15.91
C ALA A 174 2.32 8.59 -14.82
N TYR A 175 1.82 8.35 -13.60
CA TYR A 175 2.56 7.72 -12.51
C TYR A 175 1.61 7.09 -11.50
N GLY A 176 2.12 6.21 -10.65
CA GLY A 176 1.39 5.61 -9.55
C GLY A 176 2.35 5.03 -8.50
N ARG A 177 1.85 4.63 -7.33
CA ARG A 177 2.63 3.77 -6.43
C ARG A 177 2.52 2.32 -6.90
N CYS A 178 3.23 1.42 -6.24
CA CYS A 178 3.23 -0.02 -6.53
C CYS A 178 1.81 -0.63 -6.60
N GLY A 179 0.84 -0.09 -5.86
CA GLY A 179 -0.57 -0.50 -5.92
C GLY A 179 -1.25 -0.16 -7.25
N GLU A 180 -1.06 1.05 -7.77
CA GLU A 180 -1.58 1.54 -9.04
C GLU A 180 -0.91 0.83 -10.21
N GLU A 181 0.42 0.70 -10.18
CA GLU A 181 1.19 0.04 -11.25
C GLU A 181 0.79 -1.44 -11.38
N SER A 182 0.74 -2.17 -10.28
CA SER A 182 0.31 -3.58 -10.31
C SER A 182 -1.18 -3.74 -10.62
N THR A 183 -2.03 -2.77 -10.25
CA THR A 183 -3.45 -2.75 -10.65
C THR A 183 -3.60 -2.54 -12.16
N LEU A 184 -2.84 -1.61 -12.73
CA LEU A 184 -2.81 -1.37 -14.18
C LEU A 184 -2.31 -2.59 -14.93
N LEU A 185 -1.17 -3.16 -14.54
CA LEU A 185 -0.59 -4.32 -15.24
C LEU A 185 -1.53 -5.54 -15.18
N VAL A 186 -2.14 -5.83 -14.02
CA VAL A 186 -3.13 -6.91 -13.91
C VAL A 186 -4.34 -6.63 -14.81
N ALA A 187 -4.86 -5.39 -14.82
CA ALA A 187 -5.98 -5.03 -15.68
C ALA A 187 -5.63 -5.18 -17.16
N ALA A 188 -4.43 -4.77 -17.59
CA ALA A 188 -3.94 -4.89 -18.95
C ALA A 188 -3.75 -6.36 -19.38
N LEU A 189 -3.09 -7.18 -18.57
CA LEU A 189 -2.92 -8.62 -18.83
C LEU A 189 -4.27 -9.34 -18.94
N ARG A 190 -5.20 -9.07 -18.01
CA ARG A 190 -6.55 -9.64 -18.04
C ARG A 190 -7.37 -9.17 -19.23
N THR A 191 -7.09 -7.98 -19.76
CA THR A 191 -7.75 -7.45 -20.97
C THR A 191 -7.44 -8.31 -22.18
N VAL A 192 -6.21 -8.77 -22.33
CA VAL A 192 -5.82 -9.74 -23.37
C VAL A 192 -5.96 -11.20 -22.90
N GLY A 193 -6.81 -11.49 -21.91
CA GLY A 193 -7.16 -12.85 -21.54
C GLY A 193 -6.05 -13.66 -20.82
N ILE A 194 -4.99 -13.00 -20.34
CA ILE A 194 -3.91 -13.63 -19.59
C ILE A 194 -4.29 -13.66 -18.10
N PRO A 195 -4.29 -14.84 -17.43
CA PRO A 195 -4.55 -14.90 -16.00
C PRO A 195 -3.44 -14.18 -15.23
N ALA A 196 -3.83 -13.17 -14.46
CA ALA A 196 -2.91 -12.34 -13.69
C ALA A 196 -3.50 -12.03 -12.32
N ARG A 197 -2.62 -11.91 -11.31
CA ARG A 197 -3.00 -11.55 -9.94
C ARG A 197 -2.00 -10.56 -9.37
N GLN A 198 -2.52 -9.56 -8.66
CA GLN A 198 -1.70 -8.72 -7.80
C GLN A 198 -1.33 -9.55 -6.58
N VAL A 199 -0.05 -9.60 -6.28
CA VAL A 199 0.50 -10.23 -5.08
C VAL A 199 1.12 -9.16 -4.21
N TYR A 200 1.14 -9.44 -2.91
CA TYR A 200 1.48 -8.44 -1.92
C TYR A 200 2.32 -9.04 -0.80
N THR A 201 3.35 -8.31 -0.37
CA THR A 201 3.92 -8.49 0.97
C THR A 201 3.31 -7.41 1.87
N PRO A 202 2.45 -7.78 2.86
CA PRO A 202 1.76 -6.79 3.68
C PRO A 202 2.68 -5.82 4.39
N ARG A 203 3.81 -6.34 4.87
CA ARG A 203 4.88 -5.61 5.52
C ARG A 203 6.18 -6.38 5.33
N TRP A 204 7.24 -5.67 4.98
CA TRP A 204 8.58 -6.23 5.01
C TRP A 204 8.98 -6.59 6.44
N ALA A 205 9.72 -7.69 6.62
CA ALA A 205 10.25 -8.04 7.94
C ALA A 205 11.60 -7.36 8.22
N HIS A 206 12.38 -7.12 7.17
CA HIS A 206 13.76 -6.64 7.24
C HIS A 206 13.89 -5.11 7.09
N THR A 207 12.85 -4.44 6.63
CA THR A 207 12.75 -2.97 6.53
C THR A 207 11.31 -2.56 6.85
N ASP A 208 11.10 -1.28 7.16
CA ASP A 208 9.74 -0.71 7.13
C ASP A 208 9.31 -0.50 5.67
N ASP A 209 8.00 -0.51 5.42
CA ASP A 209 7.32 -0.52 4.10
C ASP A 209 6.69 -1.86 3.72
N ASN A 210 5.97 -1.87 2.61
CA ASN A 210 5.27 -2.97 1.97
C ASN A 210 5.55 -2.94 0.46
N HIS A 211 5.08 -3.94 -0.28
CA HIS A 211 5.22 -3.90 -1.73
C HIS A 211 4.16 -4.76 -2.44
N ALA A 212 3.67 -4.26 -3.58
CA ALA A 212 2.73 -4.95 -4.46
C ALA A 212 3.33 -5.11 -5.85
N TRP A 213 3.19 -6.30 -6.42
CA TRP A 213 3.65 -6.62 -7.78
C TRP A 213 2.69 -7.61 -8.44
N VAL A 214 3.07 -8.19 -9.57
CA VAL A 214 2.20 -9.04 -10.38
C VAL A 214 2.76 -10.46 -10.51
N GLU A 215 1.85 -11.44 -10.49
CA GLU A 215 2.11 -12.76 -11.05
C GLU A 215 1.21 -13.00 -12.26
N ALA A 216 1.77 -13.56 -13.33
CA ALA A 216 1.07 -13.98 -14.53
C ALA A 216 1.19 -15.50 -14.70
N TRP A 217 0.10 -16.14 -15.13
CA TRP A 217 0.08 -17.57 -15.40
C TRP A 217 0.51 -17.85 -16.85
N VAL A 218 1.56 -18.65 -17.01
CA VAL A 218 2.08 -19.07 -18.31
C VAL A 218 2.26 -20.59 -18.28
N ASP A 219 1.54 -21.29 -19.17
CA ASP A 219 1.69 -22.72 -19.45
C ASP A 219 1.78 -23.63 -18.21
N GLY A 220 0.93 -23.40 -17.21
CA GLY A 220 0.83 -24.25 -16.01
C GLY A 220 1.54 -23.69 -14.78
N GLN A 221 2.28 -22.59 -14.91
CA GLN A 221 3.08 -22.01 -13.82
C GLN A 221 2.80 -20.52 -13.63
N TRP A 222 2.92 -20.05 -12.38
CA TRP A 222 2.88 -18.64 -12.05
C TRP A 222 4.29 -18.06 -12.09
N TYR A 223 4.46 -16.93 -12.76
CA TYR A 223 5.70 -16.18 -12.83
C TYR A 223 5.49 -14.78 -12.30
N PHE A 224 6.45 -14.27 -11.53
CA PHE A 224 6.40 -12.90 -11.02
C PHE A 224 7.15 -11.92 -11.94
N LEU A 225 6.75 -10.66 -11.86
CA LEU A 225 7.36 -9.53 -12.56
C LEU A 225 7.08 -8.22 -11.81
N GLY A 226 7.98 -7.25 -11.96
CA GLY A 226 7.73 -5.85 -11.59
C GLY A 226 6.60 -5.26 -12.43
N ALA A 227 5.87 -4.29 -11.88
CA ALA A 227 4.72 -3.68 -12.54
C ALA A 227 5.10 -2.33 -13.10
N CYS A 228 4.94 -2.13 -14.41
CA CYS A 228 5.49 -0.98 -15.13
C CYS A 228 7.03 -0.90 -15.07
N GLU A 229 7.69 -1.99 -14.69
CA GLU A 229 9.14 -2.10 -14.53
C GLU A 229 9.60 -3.32 -15.36
N PRO A 230 9.66 -3.19 -16.70
CA PRO A 230 9.90 -4.33 -17.56
C PRO A 230 11.34 -4.85 -17.43
N GLU A 231 11.44 -6.16 -17.26
CA GLU A 231 12.68 -6.91 -17.26
C GLU A 231 12.72 -7.83 -18.50
N PRO A 232 13.91 -8.19 -19.02
CA PRO A 232 14.01 -8.98 -20.25
C PRO A 232 13.40 -10.39 -20.15
N VAL A 233 13.20 -10.89 -18.92
CA VAL A 233 12.69 -12.23 -18.63
C VAL A 233 11.79 -12.21 -17.39
N LEU A 234 10.89 -13.20 -17.29
CA LEU A 234 10.05 -13.41 -16.12
C LEU A 234 10.86 -13.92 -14.91
N ASN A 235 10.32 -13.77 -13.70
CA ASN A 235 10.97 -14.05 -12.41
C ASN A 235 12.24 -13.22 -12.16
N LEU A 236 12.31 -12.05 -12.78
CA LEU A 236 13.33 -11.04 -12.53
C LEU A 236 12.64 -9.72 -12.19
N ALA A 237 13.09 -9.10 -11.11
CA ALA A 237 12.73 -7.77 -10.66
C ALA A 237 13.81 -7.28 -9.69
N TRP A 238 13.82 -5.97 -9.41
CA TRP A 238 14.70 -5.40 -8.39
C TRP A 238 14.44 -6.01 -6.99
N PHE A 239 13.21 -6.49 -6.74
CA PHE A 239 12.80 -7.02 -5.44
C PHE A 239 13.12 -8.50 -5.21
N ASN A 240 13.84 -9.20 -6.10
CA ASN A 240 14.23 -10.62 -5.88
C ASN A 240 14.93 -10.82 -4.51
N ALA A 241 15.89 -9.94 -4.18
CA ALA A 241 16.57 -9.90 -2.88
C ALA A 241 15.60 -9.69 -1.70
N PRO A 242 14.87 -8.56 -1.61
CA PRO A 242 14.00 -8.30 -0.47
C PRO A 242 12.85 -9.32 -0.34
N VAL A 243 12.28 -9.81 -1.44
CA VAL A 243 11.17 -10.78 -1.39
C VAL A 243 11.58 -12.15 -0.86
N SER A 244 12.85 -12.56 -1.05
CA SER A 244 13.40 -13.77 -0.40
C SER A 244 13.40 -13.68 1.14
N ARG A 245 13.30 -12.45 1.67
CA ARG A 245 13.25 -12.13 3.10
C ARG A 245 11.84 -11.79 3.60
N ALA A 246 10.81 -12.02 2.79
CA ALA A 246 9.43 -11.80 3.20
C ALA A 246 8.95 -12.88 4.17
N MET A 247 8.09 -12.51 5.12
CA MET A 247 7.42 -13.48 5.98
C MET A 247 6.13 -14.00 5.36
N LEU A 248 5.45 -13.20 4.54
CA LEU A 248 4.23 -13.58 3.83
C LEU A 248 4.19 -12.89 2.48
N VAL A 249 3.85 -13.65 1.43
CA VAL A 249 3.36 -13.10 0.17
C VAL A 249 2.01 -13.74 -0.09
N HIS A 250 0.98 -12.92 -0.34
CA HIS A 250 -0.38 -13.41 -0.48
C HIS A 250 -1.15 -12.69 -1.57
N THR A 251 -2.29 -13.27 -1.95
CA THR A 251 -3.25 -12.67 -2.88
C THR A 251 -4.67 -13.16 -2.57
N LYS A 252 -5.66 -12.45 -3.11
CA LYS A 252 -7.08 -12.74 -2.91
C LYS A 252 -7.69 -13.20 -4.22
N ALA A 253 -8.05 -14.48 -4.30
CA ALA A 253 -8.75 -15.06 -5.42
C ALA A 253 -10.26 -14.95 -5.21
N PHE A 254 -10.96 -14.11 -5.99
CA PHE A 254 -12.40 -13.94 -5.88
C PHE A 254 -13.14 -15.26 -6.09
N GLY A 255 -14.03 -15.61 -5.17
CA GLY A 255 -14.78 -16.86 -5.14
C GLY A 255 -14.13 -18.00 -4.35
N ARG A 256 -14.71 -19.19 -4.51
CA ARG A 256 -14.30 -20.43 -3.83
C ARG A 256 -13.12 -21.09 -4.55
N TYR A 257 -11.98 -20.41 -4.55
CA TYR A 257 -10.77 -20.91 -5.18
C TYR A 257 -10.25 -22.18 -4.50
N ASP A 258 -9.89 -23.18 -5.29
CA ASP A 258 -9.45 -24.51 -4.88
C ASP A 258 -8.10 -24.91 -5.52
N GLY A 259 -7.26 -23.91 -5.78
CA GLY A 259 -5.89 -24.13 -6.25
C GLY A 259 -4.97 -24.80 -5.22
N PRO A 260 -3.73 -25.14 -5.63
CA PRO A 260 -2.77 -25.87 -4.80
C PRO A 260 -2.18 -25.04 -3.65
N GLU A 261 -2.27 -23.71 -3.70
CA GLU A 261 -1.69 -22.81 -2.71
C GLU A 261 -2.36 -22.93 -1.33
N ALA A 262 -1.58 -22.69 -0.28
CA ALA A 262 -2.08 -22.77 1.08
C ALA A 262 -3.13 -21.68 1.33
N VAL A 263 -4.30 -22.08 1.84
CA VAL A 263 -5.38 -21.14 2.16
C VAL A 263 -5.11 -20.48 3.50
N ILE A 264 -5.06 -19.15 3.51
CA ILE A 264 -4.97 -18.35 4.73
C ILE A 264 -6.37 -18.19 5.33
N SER A 265 -7.33 -17.74 4.52
CA SER A 265 -8.69 -17.44 4.95
C SER A 265 -9.70 -17.62 3.81
N ARG A 266 -10.99 -17.78 4.17
CA ARG A 266 -12.10 -17.82 3.21
C ARG A 266 -13.22 -16.92 3.69
N THR A 267 -13.66 -16.01 2.83
CA THR A 267 -14.80 -15.14 3.04
C THR A 267 -15.95 -15.54 2.11
N PRO A 268 -17.14 -14.95 2.20
CA PRO A 268 -18.18 -15.10 1.18
C PRO A 268 -17.75 -14.67 -0.23
N THR A 269 -16.79 -13.76 -0.36
CA THR A 269 -16.42 -13.10 -1.63
C THR A 269 -15.09 -13.57 -2.22
N TYR A 270 -14.15 -14.04 -1.41
CA TYR A 270 -12.85 -14.49 -1.89
C TYR A 270 -12.24 -15.59 -1.02
N THR A 271 -11.19 -16.21 -1.57
CA THR A 271 -10.25 -17.07 -0.88
C THR A 271 -8.90 -16.39 -0.88
N GLU A 272 -8.33 -16.21 0.30
CA GLU A 272 -6.99 -15.67 0.46
C GLU A 272 -5.99 -16.81 0.48
N ILE A 273 -4.99 -16.72 -0.37
CA ILE A 273 -3.98 -17.76 -0.56
C ILE A 273 -2.58 -17.21 -0.31
N ASN A 274 -1.76 -18.07 0.28
CA ASN A 274 -0.35 -17.81 0.52
C ASN A 274 0.47 -18.33 -0.66
N VAL A 275 1.28 -17.44 -1.24
CA VAL A 275 2.10 -17.71 -2.43
C VAL A 275 3.60 -17.54 -2.13
N ILE A 276 3.97 -17.40 -0.86
CA ILE A 276 5.36 -17.19 -0.40
C ILE A 276 6.34 -18.27 -0.90
N ASP A 277 5.87 -19.49 -1.15
CA ASP A 277 6.71 -20.60 -1.63
C ASP A 277 7.33 -20.33 -3.02
N ASN A 278 6.78 -19.37 -3.78
CA ASN A 278 7.37 -18.91 -5.04
C ASN A 278 8.61 -18.02 -4.84
N TYR A 279 8.83 -17.50 -3.62
CA TYR A 279 9.78 -16.43 -3.36
C TYR A 279 10.84 -16.76 -2.31
N ALA A 280 10.47 -17.52 -1.28
CA ALA A 280 11.32 -17.71 -0.12
C ALA A 280 11.22 -19.13 0.45
N HIS A 281 12.24 -19.52 1.20
CA HIS A 281 12.18 -20.73 2.02
C HIS A 281 11.20 -20.55 3.17
N THR A 282 10.30 -21.52 3.31
CA THR A 282 9.24 -21.49 4.32
C THR A 282 9.49 -22.42 5.49
N GLY A 283 8.79 -22.12 6.58
CA GLY A 283 8.58 -23.00 7.73
C GLY A 283 7.09 -23.09 8.04
N LYS A 284 6.68 -24.18 8.70
CA LYS A 284 5.31 -24.41 9.14
C LYS A 284 5.26 -24.50 10.65
N ILE A 285 4.35 -23.75 11.27
CA ILE A 285 4.10 -23.80 12.71
C ILE A 285 2.64 -24.21 12.97
N ILE A 286 2.46 -25.09 13.94
CA ILE A 286 1.17 -25.38 14.57
C ILE A 286 1.09 -24.57 15.86
N VAL A 287 0.05 -23.75 16.01
CA VAL A 287 -0.20 -22.96 17.22
C VAL A 287 -1.34 -23.61 17.99
N GLU A 288 -1.12 -23.94 19.26
CA GLU A 288 -2.13 -24.40 20.21
C GLU A 288 -2.46 -23.27 21.21
N VAL A 289 -3.71 -22.81 21.23
CA VAL A 289 -4.15 -21.75 22.13
C VAL A 289 -4.80 -22.36 23.36
N VAL A 290 -4.33 -21.95 24.54
CA VAL A 290 -4.86 -22.40 25.84
C VAL A 290 -5.16 -21.21 26.75
N ASP A 291 -6.05 -21.38 27.72
CA ASP A 291 -6.21 -20.41 28.82
C ASP A 291 -5.13 -20.59 29.89
N ALA A 292 -5.15 -19.73 30.92
CA ALA A 292 -4.24 -19.81 32.07
C ALA A 292 -4.31 -21.13 32.85
N LYS A 293 -5.37 -21.94 32.68
CA LYS A 293 -5.53 -23.27 33.30
C LYS A 293 -5.07 -24.40 32.37
N GLY A 294 -4.56 -24.07 31.18
CA GLY A 294 -4.13 -25.04 30.17
C GLY A 294 -5.28 -25.65 29.36
N GLN A 295 -6.50 -25.12 29.45
CA GLN A 295 -7.64 -25.62 28.67
C GLN A 295 -7.60 -25.04 27.25
N VAL A 296 -7.77 -25.91 26.25
CA VAL A 296 -7.75 -25.52 24.83
C VAL A 296 -8.85 -24.50 24.50
N GLN A 297 -8.51 -23.55 23.62
CA GLN A 297 -9.42 -22.47 23.22
C GLN A 297 -9.81 -22.64 21.75
N PRO A 298 -10.94 -23.32 21.46
CA PRO A 298 -11.42 -23.50 20.09
C PRO A 298 -12.05 -22.22 19.53
N HIS A 299 -11.98 -22.06 18.20
CA HIS A 299 -12.53 -20.92 17.45
C HIS A 299 -11.99 -19.54 17.87
N THR A 300 -10.84 -19.50 18.53
CA THR A 300 -10.13 -18.28 18.90
C THR A 300 -9.32 -17.77 17.71
N SER A 301 -9.40 -16.46 17.46
CA SER A 301 -8.59 -15.80 16.44
C SER A 301 -7.14 -15.69 16.92
N VAL A 302 -6.20 -16.08 16.07
CA VAL A 302 -4.76 -15.96 16.25
C VAL A 302 -4.22 -15.04 15.15
N ASP A 303 -3.55 -13.98 15.58
CA ASP A 303 -2.88 -13.02 14.73
C ASP A 303 -1.41 -13.39 14.60
N PHE A 304 -0.96 -13.46 13.35
CA PHE A 304 0.44 -13.60 12.99
C PHE A 304 0.96 -12.20 12.62
N LYS A 305 1.89 -11.68 13.42
CA LYS A 305 2.29 -10.28 13.36
C LYS A 305 3.76 -10.10 13.00
N VAL A 306 4.02 -9.15 12.12
CA VAL A 306 5.37 -8.71 11.70
C VAL A 306 5.63 -7.33 12.30
N TYR A 307 6.85 -7.11 12.80
CA TYR A 307 7.26 -5.76 13.21
C TYR A 307 7.53 -4.90 11.98
N ASN A 308 6.83 -3.79 11.85
CA ASN A 308 7.04 -2.81 10.79
C ASN A 308 6.41 -1.47 11.23
N TYR A 309 7.00 -0.34 10.85
CA TYR A 309 6.51 1.01 11.18
C TYR A 309 6.24 1.22 12.69
N GLY A 310 7.10 0.70 13.56
CA GLY A 310 6.93 0.83 15.01
C GLY A 310 5.74 0.06 15.59
N GLU A 311 5.09 -0.83 14.82
CA GLU A 311 3.95 -1.66 15.24
C GLU A 311 4.17 -3.16 15.02
N PHE A 312 3.34 -3.99 15.65
CA PHE A 312 3.16 -5.39 15.28
C PHE A 312 1.95 -5.56 14.38
N HIS A 313 2.17 -5.34 13.09
CA HIS A 313 1.15 -5.41 12.05
C HIS A 313 0.65 -6.85 11.85
N THR A 314 -0.67 -7.07 11.84
CA THR A 314 -1.26 -8.38 11.56
C THR A 314 -1.18 -8.69 10.08
N VAL A 315 -0.30 -9.61 9.68
CA VAL A 315 -0.18 -10.04 8.27
C VAL A 315 -1.11 -11.20 7.92
N ALA A 316 -1.53 -11.98 8.91
CA ALA A 316 -2.55 -13.01 8.76
C ALA A 316 -3.32 -13.24 10.06
N ARG A 317 -4.61 -13.59 9.93
CA ARG A 317 -5.48 -13.97 11.05
C ARG A 317 -6.16 -15.29 10.75
N GLN A 318 -6.01 -16.27 11.63
CA GLN A 318 -6.65 -17.59 11.50
C GLN A 318 -7.44 -17.94 12.77
N LYS A 319 -8.45 -18.79 12.63
CA LYS A 319 -9.20 -19.32 13.79
C LYS A 319 -8.74 -20.71 14.15
N THR A 320 -8.64 -20.99 15.45
CA THR A 320 -8.36 -22.33 15.94
C THR A 320 -9.49 -23.31 15.64
N ASP A 321 -9.14 -24.57 15.41
CA ASP A 321 -10.06 -25.70 15.25
C ASP A 321 -10.67 -26.14 16.60
N ALA A 322 -11.45 -27.22 16.57
CA ALA A 322 -12.06 -27.79 17.78
C ALA A 322 -11.05 -28.27 18.84
N LYS A 323 -9.78 -28.49 18.46
CA LYS A 323 -8.67 -28.84 19.37
C LYS A 323 -7.90 -27.61 19.86
N GLY A 324 -8.37 -26.40 19.54
CA GLY A 324 -7.67 -25.16 19.89
C GLY A 324 -6.41 -24.93 19.06
N ARG A 325 -6.30 -25.50 17.84
CA ARG A 325 -5.10 -25.42 17.01
C ARG A 325 -5.32 -24.69 15.69
N THR A 326 -4.31 -23.96 15.23
CA THR A 326 -4.23 -23.46 13.84
C THR A 326 -2.86 -23.74 13.24
N THR A 327 -2.74 -23.70 11.92
CA THR A 327 -1.49 -23.97 11.19
C THR A 327 -1.21 -22.86 10.20
N PHE A 328 0.00 -22.32 10.25
CA PHE A 328 0.45 -21.26 9.35
C PHE A 328 1.81 -21.58 8.74
N ILE A 329 2.00 -21.11 7.50
CA ILE A 329 3.23 -21.24 6.72
C ILE A 329 3.73 -19.82 6.45
N ALA A 330 5.01 -19.56 6.70
CA ALA A 330 5.64 -18.26 6.51
C ALA A 330 7.11 -18.43 6.14
N GLY A 331 7.75 -17.34 5.70
CA GLY A 331 9.20 -17.27 5.52
C GLY A 331 9.96 -17.60 6.82
N ARG A 332 11.20 -18.08 6.71
CA ARG A 332 12.00 -18.55 7.87
C ARG A 332 12.60 -17.39 8.69
N GLY A 333 11.76 -16.71 9.45
CA GLY A 333 12.14 -15.65 10.38
C GLY A 333 11.20 -15.58 11.59
N ASP A 334 11.27 -14.48 12.33
CA ASP A 334 10.51 -14.28 13.55
C ASP A 334 9.17 -13.54 13.30
N MET A 335 8.13 -13.95 14.03
CA MET A 335 6.87 -13.23 14.16
C MET A 335 6.44 -13.17 15.62
N ILE A 336 5.53 -12.25 15.94
CA ILE A 336 4.75 -12.29 17.17
C ILE A 336 3.40 -12.95 16.90
N LEU A 337 3.07 -13.97 17.67
CA LEU A 337 1.71 -14.49 17.79
C LEU A 337 0.95 -13.65 18.81
N TYR A 338 -0.28 -13.28 18.49
CA TYR A 338 -1.20 -12.61 19.42
C TYR A 338 -2.57 -13.26 19.37
N ALA A 339 -3.21 -13.46 20.52
CA ALA A 339 -4.60 -13.89 20.59
C ALA A 339 -5.26 -13.30 21.84
N SER A 340 -6.57 -13.08 21.76
CA SER A 340 -7.36 -12.53 22.86
C SER A 340 -8.76 -13.13 22.90
N ARG A 341 -9.41 -13.02 24.06
CA ARG A 341 -10.78 -13.48 24.29
C ARG A 341 -11.46 -12.66 25.39
N ALA A 342 -12.70 -12.25 25.15
CA ALA A 342 -13.54 -11.63 26.18
C ALA A 342 -13.82 -12.60 27.34
N VAL A 343 -13.75 -12.09 28.57
CA VAL A 343 -14.07 -12.79 29.82
C VAL A 343 -14.86 -11.84 30.72
N GLY A 344 -16.19 -12.04 30.80
CA GLY A 344 -17.08 -11.12 31.51
C GLY A 344 -17.08 -9.74 30.84
N ASN A 345 -16.81 -8.68 31.61
CA ASN A 345 -16.69 -7.30 31.13
C ASN A 345 -15.23 -6.89 30.81
N SER A 346 -14.30 -7.84 30.78
CA SER A 346 -12.88 -7.65 30.46
C SER A 346 -12.44 -8.67 29.41
N PHE A 347 -11.14 -8.84 29.19
CA PHE A 347 -10.58 -9.83 28.28
C PHE A 347 -9.29 -10.44 28.83
N ARG A 348 -8.89 -11.57 28.23
CA ARG A 348 -7.58 -12.19 28.42
C ARG A 348 -6.85 -12.27 27.10
N TYR A 349 -5.54 -12.07 27.10
CA TYR A 349 -4.73 -12.14 25.90
C TYR A 349 -3.39 -12.84 26.15
N GLY A 350 -2.73 -13.21 25.06
CA GLY A 350 -1.39 -13.77 25.04
C GLY A 350 -0.60 -13.20 23.87
N LEU A 351 0.70 -12.98 24.08
CA LEU A 351 1.63 -12.60 23.02
C LEU A 351 2.92 -13.41 23.12
N LYS A 352 3.46 -13.87 21.99
CA LYS A 352 4.65 -14.74 21.99
C LYS A 352 5.44 -14.64 20.70
N GLN A 353 6.77 -14.46 20.81
CA GLN A 353 7.68 -14.59 19.68
C GLN A 353 7.81 -16.05 19.25
N VAL A 354 7.82 -16.29 17.94
CA VAL A 354 8.05 -17.58 17.31
C VAL A 354 9.00 -17.46 16.13
N THR A 355 9.77 -18.52 15.85
CA THR A 355 10.72 -18.58 14.74
C THR A 355 10.33 -19.66 13.74
N PHE A 356 9.88 -19.25 12.56
CA PHE A 356 9.54 -20.17 11.47
C PHE A 356 10.78 -20.90 10.95
N GLY A 357 10.66 -22.23 10.79
CA GLY A 357 11.77 -23.10 10.39
C GLY A 357 12.60 -23.65 11.56
N LYS A 358 12.36 -23.18 12.79
CA LYS A 358 12.88 -23.79 14.03
C LYS A 358 11.76 -24.36 14.88
N ASP A 359 10.73 -23.56 15.13
CA ASP A 359 9.55 -24.01 15.88
C ASP A 359 8.64 -24.86 15.00
N SER A 360 7.95 -25.82 15.63
CA SER A 360 7.00 -26.73 14.94
C SER A 360 5.64 -26.76 15.62
N LEU A 361 5.60 -26.86 16.96
CA LEU A 361 4.41 -26.73 17.79
C LEU A 361 4.64 -25.67 18.86
N VAL A 362 3.82 -24.63 18.88
CA VAL A 362 3.91 -23.54 19.85
C VAL A 362 2.61 -23.46 20.64
N ARG A 363 2.73 -23.49 21.98
CA ARG A 363 1.62 -23.16 22.88
C ARG A 363 1.59 -21.66 23.16
N LEU A 364 0.45 -21.03 22.87
CA LEU A 364 0.11 -19.63 23.17
C LEU A 364 -0.92 -19.60 24.32
N THR A 365 -0.55 -19.03 25.45
CA THR A 365 -1.40 -19.00 26.65
C THR A 365 -2.08 -17.62 26.77
N LEU A 366 -3.40 -17.59 27.01
CA LEU A 366 -4.16 -16.37 27.29
C LEU A 366 -4.11 -16.04 28.79
N ASN A 367 -2.95 -15.66 29.29
CA ASN A 367 -2.70 -15.42 30.72
C ASN A 367 -2.75 -13.94 31.13
N HIS A 368 -2.60 -12.99 30.20
CA HIS A 368 -2.52 -11.57 30.53
C HIS A 368 -3.89 -10.91 30.66
N SER A 369 -4.00 -9.91 31.54
CA SER A 369 -5.19 -9.04 31.66
C SER A 369 -4.88 -7.61 31.19
N PRO A 370 -5.89 -6.82 30.77
CA PRO A 370 -5.67 -5.44 30.32
C PRO A 370 -5.00 -4.51 31.36
N GLU A 371 -5.20 -4.80 32.64
CA GLU A 371 -4.68 -4.01 33.77
C GLU A 371 -3.23 -4.38 34.13
N GLU A 372 -2.75 -5.53 33.64
CA GLU A 372 -1.38 -5.98 33.86
C GLU A 372 -0.40 -5.02 33.17
N LYS A 373 0.60 -4.54 33.93
CA LYS A 373 1.71 -3.76 33.38
C LYS A 373 2.76 -4.72 32.82
N LEU A 374 2.82 -4.81 31.50
CA LEU A 374 3.85 -5.50 30.76
C LEU A 374 4.93 -4.51 30.33
N ASP A 375 6.17 -4.97 30.36
CA ASP A 375 7.35 -4.31 29.81
C ASP A 375 8.26 -5.41 29.27
N LEU A 376 8.16 -5.67 27.96
CA LEU A 376 8.73 -6.84 27.31
C LEU A 376 9.70 -6.43 26.21
N ASP A 377 10.83 -7.12 26.15
CA ASP A 377 11.87 -6.91 25.15
C ASP A 377 11.92 -8.08 24.17
N PHE A 378 11.86 -7.78 22.87
CA PHE A 378 11.98 -8.77 21.80
C PHE A 378 13.11 -8.44 20.84
N THR A 379 13.83 -9.44 20.34
CA THR A 379 14.71 -9.28 19.20
C THR A 379 14.11 -10.04 18.02
N ILE A 380 13.56 -9.31 17.07
CA ILE A 380 12.85 -9.87 15.91
C ILE A 380 13.83 -9.98 14.75
N THR A 381 14.08 -11.20 14.30
CA THR A 381 15.02 -11.50 13.21
C THR A 381 14.26 -11.81 11.92
N PRO A 382 14.45 -11.06 10.82
CA PRO A 382 13.85 -11.40 9.54
C PRO A 382 14.49 -12.65 8.93
N PRO A 383 13.86 -13.28 7.92
CA PRO A 383 14.51 -14.31 7.14
C PRO A 383 15.83 -13.83 6.52
N ARG A 384 16.74 -14.78 6.35
CA ARG A 384 17.98 -14.56 5.60
C ARG A 384 17.65 -14.36 4.13
N GLU A 385 18.46 -13.55 3.48
CA GLU A 385 18.38 -13.36 2.04
C GLU A 385 18.84 -14.62 1.31
N ASP A 386 18.08 -15.04 0.31
CA ASP A 386 18.38 -16.19 -0.55
C ASP A 386 17.66 -16.04 -1.90
N ALA A 387 17.99 -14.96 -2.61
CA ALA A 387 17.35 -14.62 -3.87
C ALA A 387 17.89 -15.44 -5.04
N ARG A 388 16.97 -15.79 -5.95
CA ARG A 388 17.28 -16.48 -7.20
C ARG A 388 17.13 -15.51 -8.35
N TYR A 389 18.08 -15.53 -9.28
CA TYR A 389 18.08 -14.69 -10.46
C TYR A 389 18.13 -15.57 -11.70
N PRO A 390 17.20 -15.42 -12.66
CA PRO A 390 17.33 -16.08 -13.95
C PRO A 390 18.52 -15.49 -14.73
N GLU A 391 19.08 -16.28 -15.64
CA GLU A 391 20.13 -15.80 -16.54
C GLU A 391 19.58 -14.80 -17.55
N VAL A 392 20.31 -13.71 -17.75
CA VAL A 392 20.03 -12.66 -18.74
C VAL A 392 21.30 -12.37 -19.51
N SER A 393 21.24 -12.53 -20.84
CA SER A 393 22.35 -12.17 -21.73
C SER A 393 22.55 -10.65 -21.79
N LYS A 394 23.77 -10.21 -22.16
CA LYS A 394 24.07 -8.78 -22.31
C LYS A 394 23.20 -8.14 -23.39
N GLU A 395 22.90 -8.89 -24.44
CA GLU A 395 22.06 -8.47 -25.56
C GLU A 395 20.61 -8.26 -25.12
N GLN A 396 20.05 -9.18 -24.34
CA GLN A 396 18.70 -9.02 -23.76
C GLN A 396 18.60 -7.80 -22.85
N ARG A 397 19.61 -7.57 -21.99
CA ARG A 397 19.66 -6.40 -21.12
C ARG A 397 19.75 -5.11 -21.95
N ALA A 398 20.66 -5.06 -22.91
CA ALA A 398 20.85 -3.87 -23.75
C ALA A 398 19.59 -3.52 -24.56
N GLU A 399 18.90 -4.52 -25.10
CA GLU A 399 17.63 -4.29 -25.82
C GLU A 399 16.52 -3.81 -24.88
N ASN A 400 16.39 -4.39 -23.68
CA ASN A 400 15.42 -3.93 -22.69
C ASN A 400 15.69 -2.48 -22.26
N ASP A 401 16.95 -2.13 -21.99
CA ASP A 401 17.35 -0.77 -21.62
C ASP A 401 17.06 0.22 -22.76
N ARG A 402 17.30 -0.19 -24.03
CA ARG A 402 16.97 0.62 -25.21
C ARG A 402 15.46 0.86 -25.31
N ARG A 403 14.65 -0.18 -25.11
CA ARG A 403 13.18 -0.08 -25.11
C ARG A 403 12.68 0.83 -23.99
N MET A 404 13.15 0.65 -22.77
CA MET A 404 12.76 1.49 -21.63
C MET A 404 13.04 2.98 -21.87
N ALA A 405 14.18 3.32 -22.48
CA ALA A 405 14.49 4.71 -22.83
C ALA A 405 13.51 5.29 -23.89
N GLU A 406 13.06 4.48 -24.84
CA GLU A 406 12.05 4.86 -25.83
C GLU A 406 10.67 5.06 -25.18
N GLU A 407 10.29 4.14 -24.28
CA GLU A 407 9.05 4.15 -23.51
C GLU A 407 8.98 5.38 -22.59
N ASP A 408 10.09 5.72 -21.92
CA ASP A 408 10.22 6.95 -21.15
C ASP A 408 9.98 8.20 -22.02
N SER A 409 10.49 8.22 -23.25
CA SER A 409 10.27 9.32 -24.18
C SER A 409 8.79 9.47 -24.55
N ILE A 410 8.05 8.37 -24.74
CA ILE A 410 6.61 8.39 -24.98
C ILE A 410 5.89 9.04 -23.79
N ARG A 411 6.18 8.58 -22.58
CA ARG A 411 5.58 9.09 -21.35
C ARG A 411 5.89 10.57 -21.12
N VAL A 412 7.14 10.99 -21.30
CA VAL A 412 7.57 12.39 -21.16
C VAL A 412 6.86 13.30 -22.17
N ARG A 413 6.69 12.86 -23.41
CA ARG A 413 5.91 13.62 -24.41
C ARG A 413 4.47 13.83 -23.94
N TYR A 414 3.81 12.78 -23.44
CA TYR A 414 2.46 12.89 -22.89
C TYR A 414 2.39 13.89 -21.72
N VAL A 415 3.28 13.77 -20.75
CA VAL A 415 3.34 14.66 -19.58
C VAL A 415 3.55 16.12 -19.99
N SER A 416 4.42 16.38 -20.97
CA SER A 416 4.70 17.73 -21.46
C SER A 416 3.47 18.45 -22.03
N THR A 417 2.43 17.71 -22.45
CA THR A 417 1.23 18.30 -23.04
C THR A 417 0.38 19.10 -22.04
N PHE A 418 0.58 18.90 -20.74
CA PHE A 418 -0.22 19.54 -19.70
C PHE A 418 0.57 20.29 -18.61
N LEU A 419 1.90 20.12 -18.50
CA LEU A 419 2.69 20.75 -17.42
C LEU A 419 2.42 22.26 -17.26
N THR A 420 2.42 23.01 -18.36
CA THR A 420 2.20 24.48 -18.37
C THR A 420 0.73 24.90 -18.35
N LYS A 421 -0.19 23.94 -18.38
CA LYS A 421 -1.63 24.18 -18.45
C LYS A 421 -2.32 23.97 -17.10
N GLN A 422 -1.61 23.54 -16.07
CA GLN A 422 -2.17 23.36 -14.72
C GLN A 422 -2.37 24.72 -14.05
N LEU A 423 -3.21 24.75 -13.02
CA LEU A 423 -3.32 25.93 -12.14
C LEU A 423 -2.16 25.92 -11.14
N ASP A 424 -1.62 27.10 -10.84
CA ASP A 424 -0.48 27.24 -9.94
C ASP A 424 -0.77 26.63 -8.55
N GLY A 425 0.16 25.79 -8.08
CA GLY A 425 0.07 25.11 -6.79
C GLY A 425 -0.87 23.89 -6.77
N LEU A 426 -1.44 23.48 -7.91
CA LEU A 426 -2.32 22.29 -8.00
C LEU A 426 -1.76 21.25 -8.99
N ASP A 427 -1.60 20.01 -8.52
CA ASP A 427 -1.11 18.88 -9.34
C ASP A 427 -2.27 18.05 -9.91
N ALA A 428 -2.96 18.60 -10.91
CA ALA A 428 -4.11 17.98 -11.58
C ALA A 428 -3.72 16.98 -12.68
N ARG A 429 -2.47 16.98 -13.14
CA ARG A 429 -1.94 16.09 -14.18
C ARG A 429 -2.82 16.10 -15.44
N GLY A 430 -3.13 14.93 -16.01
CA GLY A 430 -4.04 14.81 -17.16
C GLY A 430 -5.49 15.24 -16.90
N ASN A 431 -5.88 15.57 -15.66
CA ASN A 431 -7.20 16.11 -15.31
C ASN A 431 -7.25 17.66 -15.26
N TRP A 432 -6.18 18.35 -15.70
CA TRP A 432 -6.07 19.81 -15.65
C TRP A 432 -7.25 20.55 -16.30
N GLN A 433 -7.84 20.01 -17.38
CA GLN A 433 -9.00 20.62 -18.05
C GLN A 433 -10.21 20.70 -17.14
N THR A 434 -10.48 19.62 -16.39
CA THR A 434 -11.58 19.56 -15.42
C THR A 434 -11.40 20.63 -14.35
N ILE A 435 -10.21 20.70 -13.79
CA ILE A 435 -9.87 21.64 -12.70
C ILE A 435 -9.96 23.10 -13.17
N ARG A 436 -9.41 23.42 -14.35
CA ARG A 436 -9.56 24.77 -14.93
C ARG A 436 -11.00 25.12 -15.24
N THR A 437 -11.73 24.22 -15.90
CA THR A 437 -13.13 24.45 -16.24
C THR A 437 -13.96 24.70 -14.98
N PHE A 438 -13.70 23.98 -13.89
CA PHE A 438 -14.35 24.20 -12.61
C PHE A 438 -14.13 25.62 -12.09
N VAL A 439 -12.87 26.09 -12.02
CA VAL A 439 -12.54 27.44 -11.52
C VAL A 439 -13.03 28.54 -12.48
N ASP A 440 -12.85 28.37 -13.78
CA ASP A 440 -13.21 29.39 -14.78
C ASP A 440 -14.72 29.59 -14.90
N THR A 441 -15.51 28.54 -14.65
CA THR A 441 -16.97 28.60 -14.69
C THR A 441 -17.63 28.84 -13.32
N ALA A 442 -16.85 28.91 -12.24
CA ALA A 442 -17.36 29.20 -10.91
C ALA A 442 -17.80 30.67 -10.77
N LYS A 443 -18.94 30.89 -10.10
CA LYS A 443 -19.40 32.25 -9.77
C LYS A 443 -18.45 32.94 -8.78
N ASP A 444 -17.89 32.17 -7.86
CA ASP A 444 -16.88 32.59 -6.89
C ASP A 444 -15.63 31.73 -7.09
N LYS A 445 -14.60 32.33 -7.69
CA LYS A 445 -13.34 31.64 -8.02
C LYS A 445 -12.51 31.34 -6.77
N GLU A 446 -12.54 32.21 -5.77
CA GLU A 446 -11.81 32.01 -4.51
C GLU A 446 -12.40 30.84 -3.73
N GLN A 447 -13.74 30.74 -3.68
CA GLN A 447 -14.39 29.61 -3.06
C GLN A 447 -14.13 28.29 -3.82
N ALA A 448 -14.09 28.32 -5.15
CA ALA A 448 -13.71 27.17 -5.96
C ALA A 448 -12.27 26.72 -5.67
N LEU A 449 -11.31 27.65 -5.63
CA LEU A 449 -9.92 27.36 -5.27
C LEU A 449 -9.79 26.83 -3.83
N ALA A 450 -10.55 27.38 -2.89
CA ALA A 450 -10.59 26.90 -1.51
C ALA A 450 -11.09 25.46 -1.41
N LEU A 451 -12.10 25.07 -2.21
CA LEU A 451 -12.55 23.68 -2.29
C LEU A 451 -11.47 22.74 -2.81
N LEU A 452 -10.75 23.15 -3.86
CA LEU A 452 -9.65 22.35 -4.43
C LEU A 452 -8.48 22.16 -3.46
N ARG A 453 -8.30 23.06 -2.49
CA ARG A 453 -7.24 23.00 -1.47
C ARG A 453 -7.57 22.10 -0.28
N VAL A 454 -8.82 21.66 -0.12
CA VAL A 454 -9.24 20.79 1.00
C VAL A 454 -9.50 19.34 0.58
N ILE A 455 -9.48 19.06 -0.72
CA ILE A 455 -9.47 17.68 -1.24
C ILE A 455 -8.03 17.20 -1.40
N SER A 456 -7.82 15.88 -1.41
CA SER A 456 -6.46 15.32 -1.52
C SER A 456 -5.83 15.63 -2.88
N VAL A 457 -4.50 15.63 -2.95
CA VAL A 457 -3.77 15.82 -4.21
C VAL A 457 -4.18 14.77 -5.26
N LYS A 458 -4.45 13.53 -4.85
CA LYS A 458 -4.90 12.48 -5.76
C LYS A 458 -6.31 12.73 -6.30
N ASP A 459 -7.18 13.38 -5.52
CA ASP A 459 -8.51 13.79 -6.00
C ASP A 459 -8.43 14.79 -7.15
N LEU A 460 -7.44 15.68 -7.16
CA LEU A 460 -7.25 16.63 -8.28
C LEU A 460 -7.01 15.91 -9.62
N ARG A 461 -6.48 14.70 -9.58
CA ARG A 461 -6.10 13.88 -10.75
C ARG A 461 -7.27 13.07 -11.31
N ASP A 462 -8.34 12.89 -10.54
CA ASP A 462 -9.48 12.06 -10.97
C ASP A 462 -10.88 12.50 -10.59
N VAL A 463 -11.05 13.62 -9.88
CA VAL A 463 -12.38 14.19 -9.61
C VAL A 463 -13.07 14.63 -10.90
N GLU A 464 -14.36 14.34 -10.99
CA GLU A 464 -15.22 14.79 -12.09
C GLU A 464 -15.75 16.21 -11.86
N LEU A 465 -15.95 16.95 -12.96
CA LEU A 465 -16.45 18.33 -12.91
C LEU A 465 -17.78 18.47 -12.15
N GLU A 466 -18.70 17.53 -12.37
CA GLU A 466 -20.03 17.56 -11.75
C GLU A 466 -19.99 17.28 -10.25
N VAL A 467 -18.95 16.60 -9.74
CA VAL A 467 -18.74 16.44 -8.31
C VAL A 467 -18.36 17.79 -7.71
N LEU A 468 -17.35 18.46 -8.26
CA LEU A 468 -16.93 19.78 -7.77
C LEU A 468 -18.08 20.81 -7.81
N ARG A 469 -18.84 20.83 -8.91
CA ARG A 469 -20.00 21.73 -9.08
C ARG A 469 -21.12 21.44 -8.09
N ASP A 470 -21.44 20.17 -7.87
CA ASP A 470 -22.48 19.77 -6.92
C ASP A 470 -22.13 20.24 -5.51
N HIS A 471 -20.88 20.05 -5.10
CA HIS A 471 -20.41 20.41 -3.77
C HIS A 471 -20.29 21.92 -3.58
N LEU A 472 -19.88 22.68 -4.60
CA LEU A 472 -19.84 24.14 -4.55
C LEU A 472 -21.25 24.74 -4.51
N THR A 473 -22.18 24.24 -5.33
CA THR A 473 -23.48 24.88 -5.57
C THR A 473 -24.56 24.44 -4.58
N ASN A 474 -24.55 23.17 -4.15
CA ASN A 474 -25.62 22.58 -3.34
C ASN A 474 -25.27 22.50 -1.84
N THR A 475 -24.23 23.22 -1.40
CA THR A 475 -23.88 23.34 0.01
C THR A 475 -24.59 24.51 0.66
N LYS A 476 -25.29 24.24 1.77
CA LYS A 476 -25.92 25.25 2.63
C LYS A 476 -25.59 24.95 4.09
N PRO A 477 -24.53 25.58 4.66
CA PRO A 477 -24.20 25.46 6.06
C PRO A 477 -25.36 25.92 6.95
N LEU A 478 -25.49 25.36 8.15
CA LEU A 478 -26.39 25.92 9.16
C LEU A 478 -25.86 27.28 9.62
N GLU A 479 -26.76 28.20 9.96
CA GLU A 479 -26.43 29.58 10.36
C GLU A 479 -25.40 29.64 11.49
N ALA A 480 -25.49 28.70 12.45
CA ALA A 480 -24.56 28.58 13.57
C ALA A 480 -23.09 28.35 13.17
N PHE A 481 -22.82 27.88 11.95
CA PHE A 481 -21.46 27.60 11.46
C PHE A 481 -21.05 28.50 10.29
N ALA A 482 -21.98 29.24 9.69
CA ALA A 482 -21.76 29.96 8.44
C ALA A 482 -20.64 31.00 8.49
N SER A 483 -20.31 31.52 9.69
CA SER A 483 -19.22 32.48 9.90
C SER A 483 -17.83 31.85 10.00
N ASP A 484 -17.70 30.54 10.23
CA ASP A 484 -16.42 29.83 10.31
C ASP A 484 -16.07 29.22 8.95
N ALA A 485 -15.46 30.03 8.08
CA ALA A 485 -15.14 29.62 6.71
C ALA A 485 -14.23 28.39 6.65
N ALA A 486 -13.29 28.23 7.60
CA ALA A 486 -12.37 27.11 7.63
C ALA A 486 -13.08 25.80 8.02
N LEU A 487 -13.90 25.84 9.07
CA LEU A 487 -14.70 24.68 9.49
C LEU A 487 -15.68 24.26 8.38
N VAL A 488 -16.36 25.24 7.78
CA VAL A 488 -17.33 25.01 6.70
C VAL A 488 -16.66 24.41 5.46
N MET A 489 -15.50 24.95 5.04
CA MET A 489 -14.82 24.43 3.86
C MET A 489 -14.33 22.99 4.08
N ASN A 490 -13.63 22.74 5.20
CA ASN A 490 -13.04 21.44 5.50
C ASN A 490 -14.07 20.34 5.79
N TYR A 491 -15.20 20.68 6.43
CA TYR A 491 -16.10 19.69 7.01
C TYR A 491 -17.55 19.78 6.53
N ILE A 492 -17.87 20.66 5.58
CA ILE A 492 -19.17 20.70 4.89
C ILE A 492 -18.99 20.68 3.37
N TYR A 493 -18.22 21.60 2.80
CA TYR A 493 -18.00 21.66 1.34
C TYR A 493 -17.17 20.50 0.83
N ASN A 494 -16.14 20.10 1.58
CA ASN A 494 -15.24 19.04 1.19
C ASN A 494 -15.99 17.73 0.85
N PRO A 495 -15.90 17.21 -0.40
CA PRO A 495 -16.51 15.95 -0.77
C PRO A 495 -15.82 14.73 -0.16
N ARG A 496 -14.54 14.86 0.19
CA ARG A 496 -13.68 13.79 0.72
C ARG A 496 -14.02 13.54 2.19
N VAL A 497 -14.42 12.32 2.51
CA VAL A 497 -14.66 11.85 3.89
C VAL A 497 -13.57 10.87 4.33
N SER A 498 -13.25 9.89 3.50
CA SER A 498 -12.17 8.92 3.73
C SER A 498 -11.56 8.49 2.39
N THR A 499 -11.56 7.21 2.02
CA THR A 499 -10.89 6.70 0.80
C THR A 499 -11.83 6.43 -0.38
N GLU A 500 -13.12 6.82 -0.27
CA GLU A 500 -14.15 6.55 -1.27
C GLU A 500 -13.92 7.24 -2.63
N PRO A 501 -14.53 6.75 -3.72
CA PRO A 501 -14.67 7.56 -4.92
C PRO A 501 -15.53 8.81 -4.61
N LEU A 502 -15.09 9.99 -5.06
CA LEU A 502 -15.88 11.20 -4.88
C LEU A 502 -17.13 11.19 -5.77
N THR A 503 -18.28 11.58 -5.23
CA THR A 503 -19.57 11.55 -5.94
C THR A 503 -20.39 12.82 -5.70
N SER A 504 -21.28 13.15 -6.65
CA SER A 504 -22.21 14.29 -6.59
C SER A 504 -23.41 14.00 -5.69
N TYR A 505 -23.16 13.75 -4.40
CA TYR A 505 -24.21 13.28 -3.49
C TYR A 505 -25.16 14.37 -2.97
N LYS A 506 -24.80 15.67 -3.03
CA LYS A 506 -25.57 16.71 -2.32
C LYS A 506 -26.91 16.98 -3.00
N SER A 507 -26.92 17.34 -4.27
CA SER A 507 -28.17 17.54 -5.03
C SER A 507 -29.05 16.31 -5.02
N LEU A 508 -28.45 15.12 -5.15
CA LEU A 508 -29.18 13.85 -5.18
C LEU A 508 -29.81 13.51 -3.81
N PHE A 509 -29.14 13.79 -2.69
CA PHE A 509 -29.77 13.68 -1.38
C PHE A 509 -30.87 14.72 -1.17
N LEU A 510 -30.65 15.98 -1.59
CA LEU A 510 -31.67 17.04 -1.49
C LEU A 510 -32.94 16.72 -2.31
N SER A 511 -32.82 15.96 -3.41
CA SER A 511 -33.96 15.55 -4.21
C SER A 511 -34.61 14.23 -3.73
N THR A 512 -33.81 13.29 -3.24
CA THR A 512 -34.28 11.92 -2.92
C THR A 512 -34.73 11.77 -1.46
N VAL A 513 -34.13 12.50 -0.52
CA VAL A 513 -34.52 12.42 0.90
C VAL A 513 -35.84 13.18 1.09
N PRO A 514 -36.90 12.57 1.66
CA PRO A 514 -38.16 13.27 1.93
C PRO A 514 -37.98 14.55 2.75
N GLN A 515 -38.74 15.60 2.44
CA GLN A 515 -38.62 16.91 3.09
C GLN A 515 -38.74 16.84 4.62
N GLU A 516 -39.62 16.00 5.15
CA GLU A 516 -39.75 15.78 6.60
C GLU A 516 -38.48 15.22 7.24
N LEU A 517 -37.79 14.30 6.56
CA LEU A 517 -36.50 13.77 7.03
C LEU A 517 -35.41 14.82 6.90
N GLN A 518 -35.37 15.60 5.81
CA GLN A 518 -34.42 16.70 5.68
C GLN A 518 -34.57 17.71 6.83
N LYS A 519 -35.81 18.08 7.17
CA LYS A 519 -36.10 18.98 8.29
C LYS A 519 -35.62 18.37 9.61
N ALA A 520 -35.95 17.10 9.87
CA ALA A 520 -35.52 16.40 11.08
C ALA A 520 -33.98 16.32 11.20
N PHE A 521 -33.28 15.99 10.11
CA PHE A 521 -31.82 15.85 10.10
C PHE A 521 -31.10 17.21 10.20
N ARG A 522 -31.67 18.27 9.61
CA ARG A 522 -31.16 19.65 9.79
C ARG A 522 -31.29 20.10 11.24
N SER A 523 -32.36 19.72 11.92
CA SER A 523 -32.56 20.07 13.34
C SER A 523 -31.74 19.23 14.31
N SER A 524 -31.34 17.99 13.95
CA SER A 524 -30.60 17.12 14.87
C SER A 524 -29.80 16.02 14.17
N PRO A 525 -28.46 15.93 14.39
CA PRO A 525 -27.65 14.81 13.94
C PRO A 525 -28.08 13.47 14.59
N GLU A 526 -28.67 13.52 15.78
CA GLU A 526 -29.23 12.35 16.45
C GLU A 526 -30.42 11.77 15.66
N ALA A 527 -31.25 12.61 15.04
CA ALA A 527 -32.34 12.11 14.20
C ALA A 527 -31.80 11.34 12.98
N LEU A 528 -30.71 11.81 12.38
CA LEU A 528 -30.01 11.11 11.31
C LEU A 528 -29.41 9.79 11.79
N ARG A 529 -28.69 9.80 12.92
CA ARG A 529 -28.11 8.60 13.53
C ARG A 529 -29.18 7.53 13.80
N GLN A 530 -30.29 7.93 14.43
CA GLN A 530 -31.40 7.04 14.74
C GLN A 530 -32.06 6.47 13.48
N TRP A 531 -32.16 7.27 12.42
CA TRP A 531 -32.60 6.78 11.13
C TRP A 531 -31.62 5.75 10.54
N CYS A 532 -30.30 6.00 10.61
CA CYS A 532 -29.29 5.03 10.16
C CYS A 532 -29.42 3.68 10.88
N ILE A 533 -29.55 3.68 12.22
CA ILE A 533 -29.69 2.46 13.03
C ILE A 533 -30.94 1.67 12.65
N ARG A 534 -32.06 2.34 12.38
CA ARG A 534 -33.32 1.69 12.02
C ARG A 534 -33.37 1.22 10.57
N SER A 535 -32.71 1.94 9.67
CA SER A 535 -32.92 1.80 8.23
C SER A 535 -31.74 1.21 7.47
N ILE A 536 -30.57 1.03 8.08
CA ILE A 536 -29.39 0.46 7.41
C ILE A 536 -28.96 -0.83 8.10
N THR A 537 -28.84 -1.91 7.33
CA THR A 537 -28.29 -3.18 7.80
C THR A 537 -26.77 -3.18 7.66
N ILE A 538 -26.05 -3.48 8.75
CA ILE A 538 -24.60 -3.65 8.72
C ILE A 538 -24.25 -5.02 8.09
N ASP A 539 -23.39 -5.03 7.07
CA ASP A 539 -22.96 -6.23 6.35
C ASP A 539 -21.46 -6.22 6.04
N GLU A 540 -20.67 -6.67 7.03
CA GLU A 540 -19.22 -6.84 6.88
C GLU A 540 -18.86 -8.11 6.11
N ALA A 541 -19.72 -9.13 6.12
CA ALA A 541 -19.42 -10.44 5.55
C ALA A 541 -19.33 -10.40 4.01
N ASN A 542 -20.16 -9.59 3.35
CA ASN A 542 -20.11 -9.43 1.90
C ASN A 542 -19.20 -8.26 1.45
N ASN A 543 -18.66 -7.48 2.38
CA ASN A 543 -17.62 -6.48 2.10
C ASN A 543 -16.44 -6.57 3.09
N PRO A 544 -15.76 -7.74 3.18
CA PRO A 544 -14.76 -8.00 4.23
C PRO A 544 -13.47 -7.16 4.10
N LEU A 545 -13.30 -6.41 3.00
CA LEU A 545 -12.18 -5.50 2.79
C LEU A 545 -12.55 -4.04 3.04
N SER A 546 -13.80 -3.79 3.46
CA SER A 546 -14.34 -2.45 3.73
C SER A 546 -14.13 -1.47 2.58
N TYR A 547 -14.15 -1.98 1.33
CA TYR A 547 -14.08 -1.11 0.16
C TYR A 547 -15.27 -0.15 0.17
N PRO A 548 -15.07 1.17 0.07
CA PRO A 548 -16.15 2.11 0.29
C PRO A 548 -17.33 1.92 -0.67
N ILE A 549 -18.53 1.80 -0.11
CA ILE A 549 -19.80 1.88 -0.83
C ILE A 549 -20.16 3.36 -0.96
N GLU A 550 -20.53 3.79 -2.17
CA GLU A 550 -20.91 5.19 -2.42
C GLU A 550 -22.13 5.57 -1.55
N PRO A 551 -22.20 6.81 -1.01
CA PRO A 551 -23.28 7.21 -0.10
C PRO A 551 -24.70 6.97 -0.67
N LEU A 552 -24.89 7.23 -1.96
CA LEU A 552 -26.16 6.98 -2.63
C LEU A 552 -26.47 5.49 -2.80
N GLY A 553 -25.43 4.66 -2.93
CA GLY A 553 -25.53 3.22 -2.92
C GLY A 553 -26.07 2.69 -1.59
N VAL A 554 -25.54 3.21 -0.48
CA VAL A 554 -26.04 2.90 0.88
C VAL A 554 -27.49 3.35 1.03
N TRP A 555 -27.84 4.55 0.56
CA TRP A 555 -29.22 5.02 0.58
C TRP A 555 -30.17 4.10 -0.21
N ARG A 556 -29.79 3.70 -1.43
CA ARG A 556 -30.64 2.89 -2.32
C ARG A 556 -30.83 1.46 -1.81
N THR A 557 -29.80 0.87 -1.21
CA THR A 557 -29.78 -0.57 -0.85
C THR A 557 -30.00 -0.83 0.63
N ARG A 558 -29.95 0.21 1.47
CA ARG A 558 -30.13 0.14 2.93
C ARG A 558 -29.16 -0.84 3.59
N ARG A 559 -27.95 -0.96 3.02
CA ARG A 559 -26.93 -1.92 3.45
C ARG A 559 -25.54 -1.33 3.26
N ALA A 560 -24.69 -1.52 4.26
CA ALA A 560 -23.31 -1.05 4.27
C ALA A 560 -22.47 -1.84 5.29
N ASP A 561 -21.17 -1.94 5.11
CA ASP A 561 -20.26 -2.20 6.25
C ASP A 561 -20.17 -0.94 7.14
N ARG A 562 -19.51 -1.05 8.29
CA ARG A 562 -19.41 0.07 9.25
C ARG A 562 -18.66 1.29 8.72
N HIS A 563 -17.62 1.08 7.93
CA HIS A 563 -16.83 2.16 7.36
C HIS A 563 -17.66 2.94 6.34
N SER A 564 -18.31 2.21 5.42
CA SER A 564 -19.25 2.79 4.44
C SER A 564 -20.45 3.48 5.10
N LEU A 565 -20.96 2.96 6.23
CA LEU A 565 -22.01 3.61 7.01
C LEU A 565 -21.54 4.94 7.62
N GLY A 566 -20.29 4.99 8.09
CA GLY A 566 -19.67 6.22 8.58
C GLY A 566 -19.54 7.28 7.47
N ILE A 567 -19.05 6.89 6.30
CA ILE A 567 -18.97 7.75 5.12
C ILE A 567 -20.37 8.29 4.76
N PHE A 568 -21.35 7.40 4.66
CA PHE A 568 -22.74 7.76 4.39
C PHE A 568 -23.30 8.78 5.40
N PHE A 569 -23.11 8.54 6.70
CA PHE A 569 -23.57 9.46 7.75
C PHE A 569 -22.95 10.85 7.58
N VAL A 570 -21.62 10.92 7.39
CA VAL A 570 -20.92 12.20 7.19
C VAL A 570 -21.43 12.91 5.94
N SER A 571 -21.51 12.22 4.79
CA SER A 571 -22.00 12.81 3.54
C SER A 571 -23.42 13.38 3.68
N LEU A 572 -24.33 12.65 4.34
CA LEU A 572 -25.70 13.11 4.55
C LEU A 572 -25.77 14.24 5.58
N ALA A 573 -25.01 14.19 6.68
CA ALA A 573 -24.89 15.28 7.65
C ALA A 573 -24.37 16.58 7.01
N ARG A 574 -23.31 16.48 6.18
CA ARG A 574 -22.76 17.60 5.40
C ARG A 574 -23.77 18.18 4.40
N THR A 575 -24.63 17.33 3.83
CA THR A 575 -25.73 17.81 2.95
C THR A 575 -26.78 18.60 3.74
N MET A 576 -27.04 18.22 4.99
CA MET A 576 -27.94 18.93 5.89
C MET A 576 -27.30 20.17 6.55
N GLY A 577 -26.02 20.45 6.28
CA GLY A 577 -25.32 21.65 6.73
C GLY A 577 -24.56 21.49 8.05
N TRP A 578 -24.39 20.26 8.54
CA TRP A 578 -23.60 19.97 9.74
C TRP A 578 -22.12 19.73 9.38
N PRO A 579 -21.16 20.34 10.08
CA PRO A 579 -19.76 19.91 10.02
C PRO A 579 -19.63 18.50 10.59
N ALA A 580 -19.13 17.57 9.78
CA ALA A 580 -18.99 16.17 10.16
C ALA A 580 -17.70 15.57 9.57
N ARG A 581 -17.13 14.56 10.23
CA ARG A 581 -15.89 13.90 9.81
C ARG A 581 -15.84 12.43 10.26
N ILE A 582 -14.91 11.70 9.67
CA ILE A 582 -14.29 10.54 10.32
C ILE A 582 -12.99 11.07 10.94
N ASP A 583 -12.81 10.90 12.24
CA ASP A 583 -11.65 11.39 12.97
C ASP A 583 -10.38 10.68 12.49
N GLY A 584 -9.39 11.46 12.08
CA GLY A 584 -8.15 10.92 11.48
C GLY A 584 -7.28 10.13 12.45
N VAL A 585 -7.51 10.25 13.77
CA VAL A 585 -6.73 9.54 14.80
C VAL A 585 -7.40 8.24 15.23
N THR A 586 -8.69 8.33 15.56
CA THR A 586 -9.45 7.24 16.16
C THR A 586 -10.34 6.49 15.17
N GLY A 587 -10.52 7.01 13.96
CA GLY A 587 -11.44 6.45 12.95
C GLY A 587 -12.92 6.60 13.30
N LYS A 588 -13.25 7.34 14.38
CA LYS A 588 -14.63 7.52 14.83
C LYS A 588 -15.39 8.51 13.96
N VAL A 589 -16.66 8.23 13.74
CA VAL A 589 -17.57 9.17 13.07
C VAL A 589 -17.94 10.28 14.05
N GLN A 590 -17.85 11.54 13.62
CA GLN A 590 -18.09 12.70 14.48
C GLN A 590 -18.90 13.79 13.78
N TYR A 591 -19.64 14.57 14.57
CA TYR A 591 -20.24 15.84 14.16
C TYR A 591 -19.82 16.97 15.11
N TYR A 592 -19.83 18.21 14.61
CA TYR A 592 -19.44 19.38 15.38
C TYR A 592 -20.67 20.13 15.91
N GLU A 593 -20.72 20.36 17.22
CA GLU A 593 -21.78 21.10 17.90
C GLU A 593 -21.23 21.73 19.19
N GLY A 594 -21.63 22.96 19.52
CA GLY A 594 -21.23 23.60 20.78
C GLY A 594 -19.72 23.81 20.94
N LYS A 595 -19.01 24.05 19.83
CA LYS A 595 -17.53 24.17 19.77
C LYS A 595 -16.74 22.89 20.09
N ALA A 596 -17.37 21.72 19.99
CA ALA A 596 -16.75 20.43 20.24
C ALA A 596 -17.15 19.38 19.20
N TRP A 597 -16.30 18.38 19.02
CA TRP A 597 -16.60 17.18 18.24
C TRP A 597 -17.31 16.14 19.14
N HIS A 598 -18.38 15.55 18.62
CA HIS A 598 -19.18 14.55 19.32
C HIS A 598 -19.15 13.23 18.54
N ASP A 599 -18.84 12.14 19.25
CA ASP A 599 -18.77 10.80 18.68
C ASP A 599 -20.16 10.27 18.29
N VAL A 600 -20.24 9.60 17.13
CA VAL A 600 -21.43 8.92 16.62
C VAL A 600 -21.18 7.42 16.61
N THR A 601 -21.99 6.69 17.35
CA THR A 601 -21.97 5.22 17.38
C THR A 601 -23.24 4.66 16.75
N PHE A 602 -23.13 3.57 16.00
CA PHE A 602 -24.29 2.92 15.37
C PHE A 602 -24.86 1.76 16.21
N GLU A 603 -24.52 1.71 17.51
CA GLU A 603 -25.09 0.76 18.45
C GLU A 603 -26.40 1.30 19.04
N ALA A 604 -27.48 0.51 18.95
CA ALA A 604 -28.82 0.92 19.38
C ALA A 604 -28.91 1.31 20.87
N SER A 605 -28.08 0.69 21.72
CA SER A 605 -28.05 0.91 23.17
C SER A 605 -27.08 2.02 23.62
N ALA A 606 -26.29 2.59 22.71
CA ALA A 606 -25.36 3.65 23.07
C ALA A 606 -26.09 5.01 23.06
N HIS A 607 -26.10 5.70 24.20
CA HIS A 607 -26.45 7.12 24.30
C HIS A 607 -25.21 7.99 24.04
N LYS A 608 -25.42 9.25 23.61
CA LYS A 608 -24.40 10.29 23.36
C LYS A 608 -23.26 10.23 24.39
N ALA A 609 -22.20 9.50 24.08
CA ALA A 609 -21.06 9.35 24.97
C ALA A 609 -19.81 9.60 24.16
N THR A 610 -19.39 10.86 24.13
CA THR A 610 -18.00 11.20 23.85
C THR A 610 -17.16 10.45 24.88
N ALA A 611 -16.16 9.69 24.42
CA ALA A 611 -15.29 8.97 25.33
C ALA A 611 -14.63 9.98 26.30
N GLN A 612 -14.70 9.71 27.60
CA GLN A 612 -14.00 10.55 28.58
C GLN A 612 -12.50 10.45 28.30
N GLN A 613 -11.80 11.58 28.31
CA GLN A 613 -10.38 11.64 27.97
C GLN A 613 -9.51 11.85 29.21
N GLY A 614 -8.31 11.27 29.17
CA GLY A 614 -7.17 11.64 30.00
C GLY A 614 -6.03 12.19 29.14
N THR A 615 -4.85 12.35 29.72
CA THR A 615 -3.65 12.82 29.03
C THR A 615 -2.55 11.78 29.12
N LEU A 616 -1.89 11.44 28.01
CA LEU A 616 -0.70 10.60 28.00
C LEU A 616 0.53 11.47 27.78
N ARG A 617 1.46 11.46 28.74
CA ARG A 617 2.78 12.06 28.57
C ARG A 617 3.83 10.96 28.51
N LEU A 618 4.59 10.95 27.42
CA LEU A 618 5.71 10.02 27.24
C LEU A 618 7.01 10.74 27.58
N SER A 619 7.77 10.21 28.53
CA SER A 619 9.14 10.64 28.79
C SER A 619 10.09 9.89 27.86
N TYR A 620 11.02 10.60 27.23
CA TYR A 620 12.06 10.00 26.39
C TYR A 620 13.43 10.45 26.87
N LYS A 621 14.33 9.49 27.03
CA LYS A 621 15.74 9.75 27.26
C LYS A 621 16.48 9.45 25.96
N ASP A 622 17.13 10.47 25.41
CA ASP A 622 18.00 10.33 24.25
C ASP A 622 18.95 9.14 24.43
N ASN A 623 18.93 8.23 23.45
CA ASN A 623 19.74 7.01 23.44
C ASN A 623 21.05 7.17 22.64
N GLY A 624 21.32 8.37 22.14
CA GLY A 624 22.47 8.76 21.34
C GLY A 624 22.32 8.51 19.83
N ILE A 625 21.25 7.85 19.39
CA ILE A 625 20.99 7.57 17.96
C ILE A 625 19.72 8.29 17.50
N ILE A 626 18.72 8.32 18.37
CA ILE A 626 17.40 8.90 18.12
C ILE A 626 17.19 9.94 19.20
N ASP A 627 17.13 11.20 18.84
CA ASP A 627 16.92 12.33 19.76
C ASP A 627 15.42 12.66 19.90
N ASN A 628 14.66 12.50 18.81
CA ASN A 628 13.22 12.74 18.75
C ASN A 628 12.50 11.62 17.98
N PRO A 629 12.07 10.53 18.67
CA PRO A 629 11.40 9.40 18.03
C PRO A 629 10.15 9.85 17.25
N LYS A 630 9.92 9.26 16.08
CA LYS A 630 8.81 9.56 15.20
C LYS A 630 7.77 8.43 15.21
N TYR A 631 6.51 8.81 15.30
CA TYR A 631 5.37 7.89 15.19
C TYR A 631 5.41 7.22 13.81
N TYR A 632 4.98 5.96 13.71
CA TYR A 632 5.12 5.12 12.52
C TYR A 632 6.55 4.77 12.10
N TYR A 633 7.60 5.26 12.74
CA TYR A 633 8.97 4.81 12.42
C TYR A 633 9.63 4.13 13.61
N GLN A 634 9.48 4.72 14.78
CA GLN A 634 10.10 4.24 16.00
C GLN A 634 9.10 3.72 17.02
N PHE A 635 7.87 4.23 17.03
CA PHE A 635 6.86 3.79 17.98
C PHE A 635 5.43 4.00 17.49
N THR A 636 4.50 3.24 18.05
CA THR A 636 3.06 3.39 17.84
C THR A 636 2.25 3.02 19.10
N LEU A 637 1.00 3.46 19.15
CA LEU A 637 0.03 3.15 20.19
C LEU A 637 -1.18 2.44 19.59
N SER A 638 -1.55 1.30 20.16
CA SER A 638 -2.81 0.61 19.87
C SER A 638 -3.73 0.64 21.08
N LYS A 639 -5.01 0.95 20.90
CA LYS A 639 -6.03 0.83 21.94
C LYS A 639 -6.56 -0.59 22.00
N PHE A 640 -6.78 -1.12 23.19
CA PHE A 640 -7.49 -2.38 23.35
C PHE A 640 -9.01 -2.20 23.20
N GLY A 641 -9.61 -3.04 22.35
CA GLY A 641 -11.05 -3.24 22.26
C GLY A 641 -11.61 -4.07 23.43
N LYS A 642 -12.95 -4.18 23.50
CA LYS A 642 -13.64 -4.90 24.59
C LYS A 642 -13.33 -6.40 24.64
N ASP A 643 -12.99 -7.00 23.51
CA ASP A 643 -12.59 -8.40 23.37
C ASP A 643 -11.07 -8.60 23.39
N GLY A 644 -10.32 -7.51 23.56
CA GLY A 644 -8.87 -7.48 23.44
C GLY A 644 -8.37 -7.42 22.01
N SER A 645 -9.17 -7.01 21.03
CA SER A 645 -8.63 -6.56 19.73
C SER A 645 -7.70 -5.37 19.93
N LEU A 646 -6.74 -5.17 19.03
CA LEU A 646 -5.85 -4.01 19.03
C LEU A 646 -6.21 -3.10 17.86
N ASP A 647 -6.58 -1.87 18.17
CA ASP A 647 -6.90 -0.82 17.20
C ASP A 647 -5.78 0.22 17.20
N LEU A 648 -4.98 0.25 16.13
CA LEU A 648 -3.89 1.21 15.96
C LEU A 648 -4.44 2.64 15.93
N LEU A 649 -3.87 3.54 16.73
CA LEU A 649 -4.16 4.96 16.66
C LEU A 649 -3.33 5.63 15.56
N SER A 650 -3.94 6.56 14.85
CA SER A 650 -3.29 7.27 13.75
C SER A 650 -2.83 8.66 14.16
N TYR A 651 -1.52 8.91 14.11
CA TYR A 651 -0.94 10.21 14.39
C TYR A 651 -0.11 10.68 13.20
N ASP A 652 -0.73 10.73 12.03
CA ASP A 652 -0.07 11.14 10.81
C ASP A 652 0.02 12.67 10.66
N GLU A 653 1.03 13.15 9.94
CA GLU A 653 1.24 14.57 9.67
C GLU A 653 1.51 14.83 8.19
N GLY A 654 0.74 15.75 7.61
CA GLY A 654 0.80 16.12 6.20
C GLY A 654 -0.31 15.48 5.37
N ASP A 655 -0.64 16.11 4.24
CA ASP A 655 -1.69 15.64 3.29
C ASP A 655 -1.05 15.18 1.96
N ASN A 656 0.21 14.75 2.02
CA ASN A 656 0.93 14.22 0.86
C ASN A 656 0.72 12.72 0.66
N GLY A 657 -0.06 12.08 1.54
CA GLY A 657 -0.38 10.67 1.45
C GLY A 657 0.73 9.72 1.90
N LEU A 658 1.83 10.23 2.46
CA LEU A 658 2.86 9.40 3.06
C LEU A 658 2.59 9.35 4.56
N GLU A 659 2.55 8.14 5.14
CA GLU A 659 2.53 7.97 6.59
C GLU A 659 3.86 8.51 7.15
N GLN A 660 3.86 9.78 7.52
CA GLN A 660 5.02 10.48 8.03
C GLN A 660 5.04 10.46 9.55
N GLY A 661 3.88 10.38 10.20
CA GLY A 661 3.79 10.35 11.65
C GLY A 661 4.26 11.63 12.34
N THR A 662 3.66 11.95 13.49
CA THR A 662 4.14 13.04 14.34
C THR A 662 5.43 12.68 15.08
N SER A 663 6.17 13.68 15.54
CA SER A 663 7.31 13.45 16.43
C SER A 663 6.88 13.36 17.89
N TRP A 664 7.61 12.59 18.70
CA TRP A 664 7.41 12.45 20.14
C TRP A 664 7.36 13.82 20.83
N ALA A 665 8.34 14.69 20.53
CA ALA A 665 8.44 16.01 21.14
C ALA A 665 7.21 16.89 20.86
N LYS A 666 6.60 16.75 19.67
CA LYS A 666 5.46 17.57 19.25
C LYS A 666 4.14 17.14 19.89
N THR A 667 3.88 15.84 20.00
CA THR A 667 2.57 15.33 20.43
C THR A 667 2.56 14.76 21.84
N PHE A 668 3.62 14.07 22.27
CA PHE A 668 3.58 13.25 23.47
C PHE A 668 4.44 13.76 24.63
N LYS A 669 5.45 14.61 24.36
CA LYS A 669 6.35 15.16 25.40
C LYS A 669 5.63 16.01 26.43
N ASP A 670 4.69 16.86 25.99
CA ASP A 670 3.94 17.76 26.87
C ASP A 670 2.51 17.26 27.17
N GLY A 671 2.15 16.09 26.62
CA GLY A 671 0.89 15.40 26.88
C GLY A 671 -0.08 15.39 25.69
N ALA A 672 -0.49 14.20 25.25
CA ALA A 672 -1.50 14.00 24.23
C ALA A 672 -2.87 13.66 24.85
N PRO A 673 -3.98 14.26 24.40
CA PRO A 673 -5.31 13.82 24.82
C PRO A 673 -5.61 12.42 24.29
N MET A 674 -6.08 11.56 25.18
CA MET A 674 -6.33 10.14 24.90
C MET A 674 -7.66 9.74 25.51
N ASP A 675 -8.45 8.94 24.81
CA ASP A 675 -9.61 8.30 25.43
C ASP A 675 -9.20 7.48 26.66
N ALA A 676 -10.04 7.40 27.67
CA ALA A 676 -9.86 6.46 28.76
C ALA A 676 -9.91 5.01 28.23
N GLY A 677 -9.03 4.16 28.76
CA GLY A 677 -8.91 2.76 28.35
C GLY A 677 -7.50 2.19 28.50
N HIS A 678 -7.31 0.98 27.98
CA HIS A 678 -6.03 0.27 27.99
C HIS A 678 -5.38 0.35 26.62
N TYR A 679 -4.05 0.42 26.60
CA TYR A 679 -3.25 0.62 25.40
C TYR A 679 -2.00 -0.26 25.39
N LEU A 680 -1.52 -0.55 24.18
CA LEU A 680 -0.25 -1.19 23.89
C LEU A 680 0.66 -0.17 23.18
N LEU A 681 1.77 0.17 23.82
CA LEU A 681 2.86 0.95 23.24
C LEU A 681 3.91 -0.02 22.69
N VAL A 682 4.19 0.08 21.41
CA VAL A 682 5.28 -0.66 20.76
C VAL A 682 6.32 0.34 20.31
N SER A 683 7.59 0.04 20.56
CA SER A 683 8.72 0.85 20.10
C SER A 683 9.87 -0.04 19.65
N GLY A 684 10.68 0.40 18.71
CA GLY A 684 11.81 -0.41 18.29
C GLY A 684 12.86 0.27 17.44
N SER A 685 14.07 -0.28 17.52
CA SER A 685 15.25 0.19 16.80
C SER A 685 15.70 -0.89 15.83
N ARG A 686 15.70 -0.55 14.54
CA ARG A 686 16.13 -1.46 13.47
C ARG A 686 17.65 -1.45 13.33
N LEU A 687 18.24 -2.65 13.26
CA LEU A 687 19.66 -2.87 13.03
C LEU A 687 19.95 -2.99 11.52
N ALA A 688 21.20 -2.82 11.11
CA ALA A 688 21.63 -2.98 9.72
C ALA A 688 21.33 -4.38 9.14
N SER A 689 21.28 -5.41 9.98
CA SER A 689 20.87 -6.76 9.56
C SER A 689 19.39 -6.87 9.17
N GLY A 690 18.59 -5.84 9.42
CA GLY A 690 17.13 -5.83 9.34
C GLY A 690 16.44 -6.37 10.60
N SER A 691 17.21 -6.90 11.57
CA SER A 691 16.66 -7.29 12.87
C SER A 691 16.22 -6.08 13.67
N VAL A 692 15.27 -6.25 14.58
CA VAL A 692 14.72 -5.13 15.37
C VAL A 692 14.78 -5.43 16.86
N LEU A 693 15.30 -4.47 17.62
CA LEU A 693 15.22 -4.44 19.07
C LEU A 693 13.93 -3.74 19.48
N VAL A 694 12.92 -4.52 19.88
CA VAL A 694 11.58 -4.02 20.20
C VAL A 694 11.38 -3.97 21.71
N ASN A 695 10.71 -2.93 22.21
CA ASN A 695 10.12 -2.86 23.53
C ASN A 695 8.59 -2.75 23.42
N VAL A 696 7.87 -3.44 24.30
CA VAL A 696 6.41 -3.47 24.35
C VAL A 696 5.97 -3.13 25.76
N LYS A 697 5.11 -2.13 25.89
CA LYS A 697 4.51 -1.73 27.16
C LYS A 697 2.99 -1.71 27.10
N THR A 698 2.34 -2.08 28.18
CA THR A 698 0.92 -1.80 28.38
C THR A 698 0.74 -0.61 29.30
N LEU A 699 -0.24 0.24 28.99
CA LEU A 699 -0.56 1.42 29.79
C LEU A 699 -2.07 1.64 29.87
N SER A 700 -2.51 2.35 30.91
CA SER A 700 -3.92 2.61 31.19
C SER A 700 -4.17 4.10 31.36
N ILE A 701 -5.07 4.66 30.55
CA ILE A 701 -5.47 6.06 30.62
C ILE A 701 -6.76 6.19 31.42
N SER A 702 -6.75 7.06 32.43
CA SER A 702 -7.91 7.40 33.25
C SER A 702 -8.46 8.78 32.88
N ALA A 703 -9.78 8.92 32.88
CA ALA A 703 -10.44 10.20 32.63
C ALA A 703 -9.95 11.32 33.56
N GLY A 704 -9.65 12.49 33.00
CA GLY A 704 -9.21 13.70 33.72
C GLY A 704 -7.84 13.60 34.39
N LYS A 705 -7.08 12.51 34.19
CA LYS A 705 -5.75 12.32 34.78
C LYS A 705 -4.66 12.31 33.71
N THR A 706 -3.46 12.75 34.11
CA THR A 706 -2.24 12.56 33.33
C THR A 706 -1.62 11.21 33.66
N THR A 707 -1.27 10.45 32.63
CA THR A 707 -0.54 9.18 32.70
C THR A 707 0.86 9.43 32.18
N ASP A 708 1.84 9.27 33.05
CA ASP A 708 3.27 9.40 32.74
C ASP A 708 3.87 8.02 32.50
N GLU A 709 4.44 7.80 31.31
CA GLU A 709 5.12 6.54 30.97
C GLU A 709 6.43 6.83 30.21
N ALA A 710 7.36 5.89 30.23
CA ALA A 710 8.63 6.00 29.51
C ALA A 710 8.54 5.39 28.11
N LEU A 711 8.95 6.14 27.08
CA LEU A 711 9.21 5.64 25.74
C LEU A 711 10.63 5.06 25.70
N VAL A 712 10.74 3.74 25.58
CA VAL A 712 12.03 3.03 25.69
C VAL A 712 12.52 2.63 24.30
N MET A 713 13.50 3.36 23.78
CA MET A 713 14.18 2.99 22.53
C MET A 713 15.44 2.16 22.82
N ARG A 714 15.32 0.84 22.67
CA ARG A 714 16.44 -0.11 22.89
C ARG A 714 17.59 0.16 21.91
N ARG A 715 18.84 -0.08 22.34
CA ARG A 715 20.05 0.13 21.55
C ARG A 715 20.98 -1.08 21.66
N ASP A 716 21.69 -1.37 20.58
CA ASP A 716 22.90 -2.19 20.60
C ASP A 716 24.12 -1.27 20.55
N THR A 717 24.88 -1.20 21.65
CA THR A 717 26.09 -0.36 21.74
C THR A 717 27.31 -1.01 21.08
N THR A 718 27.20 -2.25 20.59
CA THR A 718 28.30 -2.97 19.93
C THR A 718 28.27 -2.85 18.40
N ALA A 719 27.30 -2.13 17.84
CA ALA A 719 26.95 -2.17 16.42
C ALA A 719 27.73 -1.22 15.48
N VAL A 720 28.69 -0.41 15.95
CA VAL A 720 29.65 0.27 15.07
C VAL A 720 30.92 -0.57 15.00
N ALA A 721 30.83 -1.70 14.30
CA ALA A 721 32.00 -2.51 13.98
C ALA A 721 32.66 -1.98 12.70
N VAL A 722 33.98 -2.02 12.61
CA VAL A 722 34.69 -1.83 11.33
C VAL A 722 34.24 -2.94 10.40
N LEU A 723 33.52 -2.57 9.33
CA LEU A 723 32.92 -3.50 8.36
C LEU A 723 33.93 -3.95 7.30
N GLY A 724 35.00 -3.18 7.11
CA GLY A 724 36.16 -3.53 6.31
C GLY A 724 37.07 -2.33 6.05
N SER A 725 37.91 -2.41 5.00
CA SER A 725 38.79 -1.31 4.59
C SER A 725 38.56 -0.85 3.15
N PHE A 726 38.80 0.44 2.88
CA PHE A 726 38.69 1.05 1.56
C PHE A 726 39.75 2.16 1.37
N ASN A 727 40.51 2.13 0.27
CA ASN A 727 41.63 3.03 0.03
C ASN A 727 41.17 4.45 -0.36
N SER A 728 41.30 5.39 0.57
CA SER A 728 40.99 6.81 0.38
C SER A 728 41.89 7.53 -0.63
N GLU A 729 43.03 6.95 -1.02
CA GLU A 729 43.89 7.50 -2.09
C GLU A 729 43.51 7.01 -3.49
N ASN A 730 42.40 6.26 -3.63
CA ASN A 730 41.90 5.90 -4.95
C ASN A 730 41.57 7.14 -5.79
N LEU A 731 42.06 7.11 -7.03
CA LEU A 731 41.84 8.15 -8.02
C LEU A 731 40.49 7.96 -8.71
N TYR A 732 39.80 9.07 -8.95
CA TYR A 732 38.57 9.13 -9.72
C TYR A 732 38.54 10.41 -10.57
N GLY A 733 37.66 10.43 -11.57
CA GLY A 733 37.45 11.60 -12.41
C GLY A 733 36.50 12.58 -11.74
N TYR A 734 37.02 13.62 -11.08
CA TYR A 734 36.23 14.69 -10.47
C TYR A 734 35.53 15.53 -11.55
N LEU A 735 34.21 15.70 -11.42
CA LEU A 735 33.40 16.47 -12.37
C LEU A 735 33.04 17.87 -11.86
N GLY A 736 32.86 18.02 -10.55
CA GLY A 736 32.47 19.29 -9.93
C GLY A 736 31.57 19.13 -8.72
N GLU A 737 31.24 20.25 -8.10
CA GLU A 737 30.28 20.29 -6.98
C GLU A 737 28.84 20.21 -7.50
N ALA A 738 27.97 19.51 -6.78
CA ALA A 738 26.57 19.37 -7.18
C ALA A 738 25.84 20.72 -7.32
N GLN A 739 26.22 21.72 -6.52
CA GLN A 739 25.64 23.07 -6.55
C GLN A 739 25.96 23.84 -7.84
N SER A 740 27.04 23.50 -8.54
CA SER A 740 27.40 24.10 -9.82
C SER A 740 26.96 23.25 -11.02
N LEU A 741 26.44 22.03 -10.80
CA LEU A 741 26.04 21.07 -11.82
C LEU A 741 24.52 20.80 -11.78
N THR A 742 23.73 21.88 -11.79
CA THR A 742 22.28 21.84 -11.52
C THR A 742 21.43 21.40 -12.71
N LYS A 743 22.00 21.40 -13.92
CA LYS A 743 21.35 20.92 -15.15
C LYS A 743 22.03 19.67 -15.66
N THR A 744 21.27 18.80 -16.32
CA THR A 744 21.80 17.60 -16.98
C THR A 744 22.91 17.93 -18.00
N SER A 745 22.82 19.09 -18.66
CA SER A 745 23.86 19.58 -19.58
C SER A 745 25.20 19.84 -18.87
N ASP A 746 25.17 20.26 -17.61
CA ASP A 746 26.38 20.61 -16.86
C ASP A 746 27.14 19.34 -16.50
N ILE A 747 26.41 18.30 -16.07
CA ILE A 747 26.96 16.98 -15.77
C ILE A 747 27.57 16.34 -17.01
N THR A 748 26.92 16.44 -18.18
CA THR A 748 27.43 15.82 -19.41
C THR A 748 28.59 16.60 -20.04
N ALA A 749 28.64 17.93 -19.88
CA ALA A 749 29.71 18.77 -20.43
C ALA A 749 31.00 18.80 -19.57
N ALA A 750 30.91 18.51 -18.27
CA ALA A 750 32.06 18.56 -17.35
C ALA A 750 33.22 17.68 -17.83
N GLN A 751 34.47 18.14 -17.66
CA GLN A 751 35.64 17.34 -18.02
C GLN A 751 36.22 16.69 -16.77
N PRO A 752 36.36 15.34 -16.72
CA PRO A 752 36.91 14.66 -15.55
C PRO A 752 38.33 15.12 -15.25
N GLN A 753 38.57 15.54 -14.01
CA GLN A 753 39.91 15.85 -13.49
C GLN A 753 40.33 14.76 -12.52
N GLU A 754 41.47 14.14 -12.75
CA GLU A 754 41.96 13.08 -11.86
C GLU A 754 42.28 13.64 -10.47
N ARG A 755 41.63 13.10 -9.44
CA ARG A 755 41.84 13.45 -8.03
C ARG A 755 41.72 12.21 -7.16
N SER A 756 42.38 12.18 -6.01
CA SER A 756 42.10 11.16 -5.00
C SER A 756 40.88 11.53 -4.17
N LEU A 757 40.17 10.54 -3.62
CA LEU A 757 39.07 10.78 -2.69
C LEU A 757 39.55 11.62 -1.50
N LEU A 758 40.71 11.30 -0.92
CA LEU A 758 41.32 12.04 0.19
C LEU A 758 41.54 13.52 -0.14
N SER A 759 42.06 13.82 -1.33
CA SER A 759 42.27 15.22 -1.76
C SER A 759 40.96 16.00 -1.94
N THR A 760 39.85 15.30 -2.18
CA THR A 760 38.51 15.90 -2.31
C THR A 760 37.85 16.09 -0.94
N THR A 761 37.90 15.05 -0.10
CA THR A 761 37.14 14.99 1.15
C THR A 761 37.87 15.62 2.32
N GLY A 762 39.19 15.77 2.24
CA GLY A 762 40.03 16.19 3.36
C GLY A 762 40.12 15.12 4.46
N ARG A 763 40.64 15.53 5.64
CA ARG A 763 40.83 14.64 6.80
C ARG A 763 39.53 14.38 7.57
N GLY A 764 39.31 13.13 7.98
CA GLY A 764 38.12 12.69 8.74
C GLY A 764 37.25 11.69 8.00
N TYR A 765 35.99 11.58 8.42
CA TYR A 765 35.00 10.75 7.75
C TYR A 765 34.44 11.42 6.49
N TYR A 766 34.01 10.60 5.53
CA TYR A 766 33.33 11.00 4.30
C TYR A 766 32.35 9.92 3.85
N ILE A 767 31.44 10.28 2.95
CA ILE A 767 30.52 9.34 2.31
C ILE A 767 30.91 9.16 0.86
N LEU A 768 30.93 7.92 0.40
CA LEU A 768 31.12 7.56 -1.01
C LEU A 768 29.91 6.78 -1.49
N GLY A 769 29.28 7.25 -2.57
CA GLY A 769 28.20 6.59 -3.28
C GLY A 769 28.60 6.23 -4.71
N ILE A 770 28.47 4.97 -5.13
CA ILE A 770 28.56 4.55 -6.53
C ILE A 770 27.15 4.42 -7.07
N LEU A 771 26.83 5.17 -8.13
CA LEU A 771 25.48 5.32 -8.66
C LEU A 771 25.19 4.39 -9.84
N GLY A 772 24.02 3.75 -9.80
CA GLY A 772 23.35 3.18 -10.96
C GLY A 772 22.41 4.24 -11.54
N ALA A 773 22.94 5.31 -12.11
CA ALA A 773 22.12 6.45 -12.52
C ALA A 773 21.10 6.07 -13.61
N GLY A 774 19.85 6.49 -13.39
CA GLY A 774 18.66 6.07 -14.14
C GLY A 774 17.94 4.84 -13.56
N GLU A 775 18.53 4.15 -12.57
CA GLU A 775 17.94 2.97 -11.92
C GLU A 775 17.14 3.41 -10.67
N GLU A 776 15.97 2.81 -10.44
CA GLU A 776 15.04 3.14 -9.34
C GLU A 776 15.70 3.16 -7.95
N PRO A 777 16.59 2.20 -7.59
CA PRO A 777 17.30 2.20 -6.32
C PRO A 777 18.16 3.45 -6.08
N THR A 778 18.80 3.96 -7.14
CA THR A 778 19.60 5.18 -7.07
C THR A 778 18.71 6.40 -6.84
N ASN A 779 17.57 6.45 -7.54
CA ASN A 779 16.63 7.55 -7.42
C ASN A 779 16.05 7.63 -6.00
N HIS A 780 15.73 6.49 -5.39
CA HIS A 780 15.29 6.41 -4.00
C HIS A 780 16.37 6.86 -3.02
N ALA A 781 17.58 6.32 -3.15
CA ALA A 781 18.72 6.66 -2.30
C ALA A 781 19.00 8.17 -2.27
N LEU A 782 19.01 8.83 -3.44
CA LEU A 782 19.28 10.26 -3.53
C LEU A 782 18.14 11.11 -2.96
N LYS A 783 16.87 10.72 -3.19
CA LYS A 783 15.71 11.42 -2.59
C LYS A 783 15.71 11.30 -1.06
N ASP A 784 16.10 10.15 -0.53
CA ASP A 784 16.22 9.96 0.92
C ASP A 784 17.35 10.81 1.52
N ILE A 785 18.48 10.94 0.82
CA ILE A 785 19.58 11.84 1.24
C ILE A 785 19.13 13.30 1.23
N ILE A 786 18.38 13.74 0.21
CA ILE A 786 17.82 15.10 0.11
C ILE A 786 16.86 15.36 1.27
N ALA A 787 16.04 14.37 1.66
CA ALA A 787 15.10 14.51 2.78
C ALA A 787 15.81 14.74 4.13
N GLU A 788 17.04 14.26 4.30
CA GLU A 788 17.85 14.42 5.53
C GLU A 788 18.95 15.49 5.38
N ARG A 789 18.82 16.38 4.39
CA ARG A 789 19.83 17.38 4.00
C ARG A 789 20.47 18.13 5.17
N GLU A 790 19.66 18.57 6.13
CA GLU A 790 20.13 19.38 7.26
C GLU A 790 21.19 18.66 8.10
N VAL A 791 21.08 17.33 8.24
CA VAL A 791 22.05 16.50 8.99
C VAL A 791 23.39 16.46 8.29
N PHE A 792 23.39 16.28 6.97
CA PHE A 792 24.61 16.24 6.17
C PHE A 792 25.32 17.60 6.17
N GLU A 793 24.55 18.68 6.06
CA GLU A 793 25.08 20.05 6.13
C GLU A 793 25.62 20.39 7.53
N HIS A 794 24.97 19.89 8.60
CA HIS A 794 25.44 20.05 9.98
C HIS A 794 26.76 19.31 10.22
N TRP A 795 26.85 18.05 9.78
CA TRP A 795 28.05 17.22 9.94
C TRP A 795 29.27 17.79 9.19
N GLY A 796 29.01 18.51 8.10
CA GLY A 796 30.03 19.29 7.39
C GLY A 796 31.09 18.45 6.68
N ARG A 797 30.83 17.15 6.43
CA ARG A 797 31.72 16.25 5.68
C ARG A 797 31.26 16.05 4.24
N SER A 798 32.20 15.68 3.37
CA SER A 798 31.94 15.51 1.94
C SER A 798 31.09 14.28 1.62
N LEU A 799 30.16 14.45 0.69
CA LEU A 799 29.41 13.39 0.03
C LEU A 799 29.91 13.26 -1.41
N VAL A 800 30.63 12.19 -1.73
CA VAL A 800 31.16 11.94 -3.07
C VAL A 800 30.26 10.94 -3.79
N LEU A 801 29.69 11.34 -4.92
CA LEU A 801 28.82 10.52 -5.75
C LEU A 801 29.50 10.23 -7.09
N LEU A 802 29.83 8.97 -7.33
CA LEU A 802 30.51 8.51 -8.54
C LEU A 802 29.56 7.80 -9.48
N PHE A 803 29.55 8.18 -10.75
CA PHE A 803 28.99 7.36 -11.80
C PHE A 803 29.90 6.16 -12.06
N LYS A 804 29.31 4.97 -12.21
CA LYS A 804 30.08 3.74 -12.48
C LYS A 804 30.78 3.76 -13.85
N ASP A 805 30.22 4.51 -14.80
CA ASP A 805 30.68 4.64 -16.18
C ASP A 805 30.01 5.85 -16.87
N GLU A 806 30.44 6.15 -18.09
CA GLU A 806 29.94 7.29 -18.87
C GLU A 806 28.47 7.12 -19.29
N THR A 807 27.98 5.87 -19.35
CA THR A 807 26.57 5.56 -19.64
C THR A 807 25.68 5.95 -18.48
N SER A 808 26.08 5.63 -17.26
CA SER A 808 25.37 6.01 -16.04
C SER A 808 25.37 7.53 -15.90
N ARG A 809 26.52 8.16 -16.17
CA ARG A 809 26.62 9.62 -16.18
C ARG A 809 25.63 10.27 -17.16
N SER A 810 25.46 9.74 -18.36
CA SER A 810 24.55 10.31 -19.36
C SER A 810 23.06 10.10 -19.03
N ARG A 811 22.72 9.07 -18.24
CA ARG A 811 21.36 8.80 -17.75
C ARG A 811 20.97 9.63 -16.53
N TYR A 812 21.92 10.28 -15.86
CA TYR A 812 21.65 11.08 -14.66
C TYR A 812 20.93 12.38 -15.01
N ARG A 813 19.81 12.65 -14.33
CA ARG A 813 19.02 13.88 -14.51
C ARG A 813 19.12 14.77 -13.28
N SER A 814 19.98 15.80 -13.32
CA SER A 814 20.20 16.71 -12.17
C SER A 814 18.92 17.39 -11.67
N GLU A 815 17.96 17.65 -12.57
CA GLU A 815 16.71 18.32 -12.25
C GLU A 815 15.81 17.47 -11.34
N ASP A 816 15.96 16.14 -11.37
CA ASP A 816 15.16 15.22 -10.55
C ASP A 816 15.67 15.15 -9.09
N PHE A 817 16.88 15.68 -8.81
CA PHE A 817 17.58 15.59 -7.52
C PHE A 817 18.06 16.97 -7.01
N GLN A 818 17.27 18.01 -7.28
CA GLN A 818 17.56 19.33 -6.71
C GLN A 818 17.47 19.29 -5.18
N GLY A 819 18.42 19.96 -4.51
CA GLY A 819 18.47 20.02 -3.04
C GLY A 819 19.42 19.01 -2.38
N LEU A 820 20.35 18.39 -3.13
CA LEU A 820 21.43 17.62 -2.53
C LEU A 820 22.22 18.45 -1.49
N PRO A 821 22.74 17.83 -0.42
CA PRO A 821 23.48 18.54 0.64
C PRO A 821 24.65 19.38 0.12
N LYS A 822 24.94 20.51 0.77
CA LYS A 822 26.18 21.27 0.52
C LYS A 822 27.40 20.38 0.75
N GLY A 823 28.43 20.55 -0.09
CA GLY A 823 29.62 19.69 -0.07
C GLY A 823 29.47 18.37 -0.83
N THR A 824 28.35 18.15 -1.53
CA THR A 824 28.20 17.03 -2.46
C THR A 824 29.04 17.27 -3.73
N VAL A 825 29.81 16.25 -4.12
CA VAL A 825 30.71 16.25 -5.27
C VAL A 825 30.32 15.12 -6.22
N PHE A 826 30.31 15.41 -7.52
CA PHE A 826 30.16 14.41 -8.56
C PHE A 826 31.50 13.98 -9.14
N GLY A 827 31.58 12.70 -9.49
CA GLY A 827 32.72 12.13 -10.20
C GLY A 827 32.35 10.91 -11.03
N ILE A 828 33.36 10.31 -11.64
CA ILE A 828 33.24 9.05 -12.39
C ILE A 828 34.35 8.08 -12.01
N ASP A 829 33.99 6.82 -11.78
CA ASP A 829 34.94 5.71 -11.63
C ASP A 829 35.27 5.12 -13.01
N ALA A 830 35.96 5.89 -13.85
CA ALA A 830 36.19 5.56 -15.26
C ALA A 830 36.92 4.22 -15.48
N THR A 831 37.68 3.76 -14.49
CA THR A 831 38.44 2.50 -14.56
C THR A 831 37.70 1.31 -13.92
N GLY A 832 36.60 1.57 -13.20
CA GLY A 832 35.88 0.57 -12.40
C GLY A 832 36.62 0.09 -11.14
N LYS A 833 37.82 0.63 -10.87
CA LYS A 833 38.71 0.17 -9.79
C LYS A 833 38.09 0.41 -8.41
N ILE A 834 37.43 1.56 -8.21
CA ILE A 834 36.80 1.87 -6.92
C ILE A 834 35.65 0.91 -6.66
N LEU A 835 34.80 0.68 -7.67
CA LEU A 835 33.69 -0.25 -7.58
C LEU A 835 34.17 -1.70 -7.32
N ASP A 836 35.22 -2.15 -8.01
CA ASP A 836 35.78 -3.49 -7.83
C ASP A 836 36.45 -3.67 -6.46
N GLU A 837 37.12 -2.63 -5.94
CA GLU A 837 37.68 -2.65 -4.59
C GLU A 837 36.56 -2.72 -3.54
N LEU A 838 35.51 -1.92 -3.66
CA LEU A 838 34.36 -1.97 -2.74
C LEU A 838 33.74 -3.36 -2.74
N ARG A 839 33.54 -3.96 -3.92
CA ARG A 839 33.02 -5.32 -4.06
C ARG A 839 33.92 -6.35 -3.39
N THR A 840 35.22 -6.27 -3.61
CA THR A 840 36.17 -7.23 -3.05
C THR A 840 36.29 -7.09 -1.53
N SER A 841 36.52 -5.86 -1.05
CA SER A 841 36.81 -5.57 0.36
C SER A 841 35.58 -5.75 1.26
N MET A 842 34.38 -5.38 0.77
CA MET A 842 33.13 -5.54 1.52
C MET A 842 32.35 -6.82 1.15
N LYS A 843 32.91 -7.67 0.26
CA LYS A 843 32.27 -8.89 -0.27
C LYS A 843 30.87 -8.63 -0.87
N LEU A 844 30.74 -7.54 -1.63
CA LEU A 844 29.48 -7.10 -2.24
C LEU A 844 29.19 -7.84 -3.53
N ARG A 845 27.91 -7.88 -3.89
CA ARG A 845 27.43 -8.57 -5.09
C ARG A 845 27.75 -7.78 -6.36
N SER A 846 27.89 -8.48 -7.48
CA SER A 846 28.07 -7.85 -8.80
C SER A 846 26.71 -7.38 -9.34
N GLY A 847 26.65 -6.17 -9.87
CA GLY A 847 25.45 -5.63 -10.53
C GLY A 847 24.52 -4.77 -9.66
N ASP A 848 24.47 -5.00 -8.35
CA ASP A 848 23.57 -4.26 -7.46
C ASP A 848 24.14 -2.86 -7.13
N LEU A 849 23.46 -1.82 -7.65
CA LEU A 849 23.72 -0.40 -7.39
C LEU A 849 22.44 0.29 -6.87
N PRO A 850 22.56 1.40 -6.12
CA PRO A 850 23.81 2.07 -5.74
C PRO A 850 24.55 1.38 -4.58
N ILE A 851 25.84 1.69 -4.41
CA ILE A 851 26.62 1.30 -3.22
C ILE A 851 26.96 2.55 -2.44
N PHE A 852 26.61 2.62 -1.15
CA PHE A 852 26.99 3.72 -0.26
C PHE A 852 27.83 3.21 0.90
N ILE A 853 28.92 3.89 1.21
CA ILE A 853 29.74 3.63 2.40
C ILE A 853 29.98 4.91 3.20
N ILE A 854 30.19 4.77 4.50
CA ILE A 854 30.86 5.78 5.32
C ILE A 854 32.26 5.25 5.61
N ALA A 855 33.27 6.02 5.23
CA ALA A 855 34.67 5.69 5.44
C ALA A 855 35.46 6.86 5.99
N ASP A 856 36.67 6.61 6.48
CA ASP A 856 37.58 7.65 6.94
C ASP A 856 38.93 7.67 6.22
N THR A 857 39.75 8.66 6.55
CA THR A 857 41.10 8.83 6.02
C THR A 857 42.12 7.79 6.48
N PHE A 858 41.73 6.89 7.39
CA PHE A 858 42.54 5.73 7.78
C PHE A 858 42.08 4.47 7.06
N ASN A 859 41.29 4.63 6.00
CA ASN A 859 40.76 3.56 5.15
C ASN A 859 39.81 2.61 5.88
N ARG A 860 39.17 3.02 6.98
CA ARG A 860 38.18 2.20 7.69
C ARG A 860 36.79 2.45 7.14
N VAL A 861 36.02 1.38 6.92
CA VAL A 861 34.60 1.45 6.54
C VAL A 861 33.76 1.10 7.75
N VAL A 862 32.81 1.98 8.11
CA VAL A 862 31.94 1.85 9.29
C VAL A 862 30.46 1.72 8.94
N PHE A 863 30.12 1.89 7.66
CA PHE A 863 28.79 1.66 7.11
C PHE A 863 28.93 1.18 5.66
N VAL A 864 28.08 0.25 5.26
CA VAL A 864 27.93 -0.17 3.86
C VAL A 864 26.45 -0.46 3.56
N SER A 865 26.01 0.01 2.41
CA SER A 865 24.70 -0.24 1.82
C SER A 865 24.88 -0.58 0.35
N GLN A 866 24.16 -1.57 -0.16
CA GLN A 866 24.21 -1.97 -1.57
C GLN A 866 22.78 -2.23 -2.09
N GLY A 867 22.49 -1.73 -3.29
CA GLY A 867 21.22 -1.93 -3.98
C GLY A 867 20.08 -1.08 -3.39
N TYR A 868 18.85 -1.54 -3.59
CA TYR A 868 17.67 -0.86 -3.07
C TYR A 868 17.66 -0.85 -1.54
N THR A 869 17.67 0.35 -0.97
CA THR A 869 17.67 0.55 0.49
C THR A 869 16.75 1.72 0.82
N ILE A 870 15.58 1.42 1.41
CA ILE A 870 14.63 2.44 1.84
C ILE A 870 15.17 3.17 3.07
N GLY A 871 15.03 4.50 3.07
CA GLY A 871 15.47 5.36 4.15
C GLY A 871 16.99 5.43 4.25
N LEU A 872 17.72 5.30 3.13
CA LEU A 872 19.18 5.35 3.14
C LEU A 872 19.69 6.63 3.83
N GLY A 873 19.10 7.78 3.53
CA GLY A 873 19.45 9.06 4.17
C GLY A 873 19.35 8.99 5.71
N ARG A 874 18.36 8.26 6.24
CA ARG A 874 18.19 8.07 7.69
C ARG A 874 19.17 7.08 8.29
N GLN A 875 19.51 6.03 7.56
CA GLN A 875 20.56 5.10 7.97
C GLN A 875 21.91 5.83 8.05
N LEU A 876 22.21 6.65 7.04
CA LEU A 876 23.38 7.53 7.04
C LEU A 876 23.33 8.52 8.21
N ARG A 877 22.20 9.21 8.45
CA ARG A 877 22.01 10.05 9.65
C ARG A 877 22.33 9.30 10.94
N SER A 878 21.76 8.10 11.13
CA SER A 878 21.96 7.31 12.35
C SER A 878 23.44 7.02 12.60
N VAL A 879 24.22 6.74 11.54
CA VAL A 879 25.65 6.49 11.67
C VAL A 879 26.42 7.80 11.85
N ILE A 880 26.08 8.87 11.11
CA ILE A 880 26.67 10.21 11.26
C ILE A 880 26.55 10.69 12.72
N THR A 881 25.34 10.65 13.29
CA THR A 881 25.08 11.05 14.68
C THR A 881 25.89 10.22 15.68
N ALA A 882 26.05 8.92 15.43
CA ALA A 882 26.89 8.06 16.27
C ALA A 882 28.38 8.45 16.19
N LEU A 883 28.89 8.77 14.99
CA LEU A 883 30.28 9.18 14.78
C LEU A 883 30.60 10.55 15.38
N GLU A 884 29.66 11.49 15.37
CA GLU A 884 29.80 12.81 16.03
C GLU A 884 29.94 12.67 17.56
N GLN A 885 29.23 11.71 18.16
CA GLN A 885 29.31 11.44 19.60
C GLN A 885 30.62 10.77 20.01
N GLU A 886 31.19 9.88 19.18
CA GLU A 886 32.51 9.29 19.44
C GLU A 886 33.61 10.36 19.45
N GLN A 887 33.55 11.34 18.54
CA GLN A 887 34.53 12.46 18.50
C GLN A 887 34.42 13.39 19.70
N CYS A 888 33.25 13.47 20.36
CA CYS A 888 33.03 14.24 21.58
C CYS A 888 33.56 13.58 22.87
N THR A 889 34.15 12.38 22.80
CA THR A 889 34.72 11.69 23.98
C THR A 889 36.21 11.96 24.23
N GLU A 890 36.90 12.66 23.32
CA GLU A 890 38.25 13.20 23.58
C GLU A 890 38.20 14.69 23.95
N PRO A 891 38.87 15.12 25.03
CA PRO A 891 38.73 16.47 25.56
C PRO A 891 39.48 17.49 24.69
N THR A 892 38.82 18.03 23.68
CA THR A 892 39.24 19.28 23.02
C THR A 892 38.14 20.33 23.10
N ARG A 893 38.56 21.57 23.35
CA ARG A 893 37.80 22.69 23.98
C ARG A 893 36.64 23.29 23.16
N THR A 894 36.12 22.61 22.14
CA THR A 894 35.12 23.20 21.22
C THR A 894 34.02 22.21 20.88
N CYS A 895 33.20 21.87 21.88
CA CYS A 895 31.88 21.29 21.64
C CYS A 895 30.86 22.30 22.16
N THR A 896 30.41 23.22 21.30
CA THR A 896 29.15 23.93 21.52
C THR A 896 28.03 22.96 21.17
N GLN A 897 27.22 22.57 22.17
CA GLN A 897 25.95 21.89 21.93
C GLN A 897 25.07 22.73 20.99
N PRO A 898 24.32 22.10 20.07
CA PRO A 898 23.20 22.78 19.40
C PRO A 898 22.07 23.11 20.37
#